data_AF-A0A518F0P7-F1
#
_entry.id   AF-A0A518F0P7-F1
#
_cell.length_a   1.000
_cell.length_b   1.000
_cell.length_c   1.000
_cell.angle_alpha   90.00
_cell.angle_beta   90.00
_cell.angle_gamma   90.00
#
_symmetry.space_group_name_H-M   'P 1'
#
loop_
_entity.id
_entity.type
_entity.pdbx_description
1 polymer ?
#
loop_
_entity_poly.entity_id
_entity_poly.type
_entity_poly.pdbx_seq_one_letter_code
_entity_poly.pdbx_strand_id
1 'polypeptide(L)'
;MRILHLDIHQFGALHGRRFSTDAAVVVVHGRNERGKSSFHQSLRSALFGFSPPSARLHPMASPAFRPEAASDAAADEPALEISATVRTRDGTFLVERRMDAGPSSRLTLAGATTKDAAFVRSNEPVPAAGRVTGSLFDAVYTLNPDRARAFDRELESEVEELLLGGGALPDLPSVGELVAEIDGERARLWRDDRRSKKTAVARIDARLAELMAEGRETRQVEEELIRLESELEHGRRLLGEEARELVEAHERFSCLRLIERAARIALGALDHDVDLAPFEAVTLAPPAPMLADLEDAEVALEEPTRRLAEPEAEFDERDRGLLAHAESITGLARDEARVEQWQSKAETQRLRAREIRGAAVHVERSILRRGDGENQDGPADGDLVELRALGAQWERASALGAPSRSGSTGSGSSGSSEQRFGVSGAGWTVAFVAGAAAGGSALLGGAHWAGALAAAAAPAVAVLGAGSSVGFGGAAGFGGAAARGGRVTPPAELEGLARRIGLGSSFIGSPAEIAAVLEPLSRAATQRAEADALEGEARELLARSAAERERWARMANDLVPEVRQASWTSPDDAPALLRERLETARTRERARLVDERERRRATLERERAAERLREVADRFEELRAALEGAVPGEPVLERAYRRVADAWAARERSRGALRELREEPGWNLASRDPLLKPALRSGEFDGAELRAVEDRVAELEERMAERRDELARMDERLMRERPKRTRSAIDSEMLQLREARAEALERHGELTRLRDALAEGERRYRTEHQPAILASAGRWLESITAGRYRTLAFSPDGEGGERAGLCVMSREAGGFVPCEPPLSRGVREQVHLALRLGVAEAADAGQEPLPLLLDEALVHWDEERRAGLYRALRTRAAVSGSRGPGRQIFLFTCHAPLADEAERALEALRIDL
;
A
#
# COMPACT_ATOMS: atom_id res chain seq x y z
N MET A 1 -100.23 -36.48 -44.84
CA MET A 1 -100.03 -36.88 -43.44
C MET A 1 -101.31 -36.61 -42.70
N ARG A 2 -101.68 -37.45 -41.73
CA ARG A 2 -102.87 -37.24 -40.89
C ARG A 2 -102.65 -37.68 -39.46
N ILE A 3 -102.92 -36.80 -38.51
CA ILE A 3 -102.99 -37.07 -37.08
C ILE A 3 -104.37 -37.67 -36.80
N LEU A 4 -104.43 -38.89 -36.27
CA LEU A 4 -105.65 -39.67 -36.04
C LEU A 4 -106.20 -39.51 -34.62
N HIS A 5 -105.27 -39.46 -33.65
CA HIS A 5 -105.54 -39.24 -32.24
C HIS A 5 -104.45 -38.34 -31.67
N LEU A 6 -104.84 -37.54 -30.68
CA LEU A 6 -103.97 -36.64 -29.93
C LEU A 6 -104.32 -36.77 -28.44
N ASP A 7 -103.38 -37.30 -27.66
CA ASP A 7 -103.55 -37.58 -26.24
C ASP A 7 -102.64 -36.65 -25.44
N ILE A 8 -103.25 -35.70 -24.74
CA ILE A 8 -102.57 -34.66 -23.98
C ILE A 8 -102.65 -35.03 -22.50
N HIS A 9 -101.54 -35.53 -21.96
CA HIS A 9 -101.41 -35.85 -20.55
C HIS A 9 -101.20 -34.55 -19.75
N GLN A 10 -100.21 -33.73 -20.15
CA GLN A 10 -99.95 -32.41 -19.58
C GLN A 10 -99.36 -31.47 -20.64
N PHE A 11 -100.10 -30.43 -21.05
CA PHE A 11 -99.61 -29.42 -22.00
C PHE A 11 -100.39 -28.08 -21.89
N GLY A 12 -99.88 -27.13 -21.09
CA GLY A 12 -100.59 -25.88 -20.78
C GLY A 12 -101.98 -26.13 -20.21
N ALA A 13 -103.00 -25.42 -20.68
CA ALA A 13 -104.36 -25.52 -20.15
C ALA A 13 -105.07 -26.88 -20.42
N LEU A 14 -104.44 -27.85 -21.09
CA LEU A 14 -105.00 -29.16 -21.38
C LEU A 14 -104.26 -30.26 -20.59
N HIS A 15 -105.02 -31.03 -19.82
CA HIS A 15 -104.55 -32.12 -18.96
C HIS A 15 -105.47 -33.33 -19.07
N GLY A 16 -104.92 -34.53 -19.13
CA GLY A 16 -105.66 -35.80 -19.16
C GLY A 16 -106.71 -35.93 -20.27
N ARG A 17 -106.60 -35.20 -21.38
CA ARG A 17 -107.61 -35.20 -22.47
C ARG A 17 -107.11 -35.98 -23.68
N ARG A 18 -107.89 -36.97 -24.11
CA ARG A 18 -107.75 -37.72 -25.37
C ARG A 18 -108.71 -37.14 -26.42
N PHE A 19 -108.20 -36.85 -27.60
CA PHE A 19 -108.96 -36.32 -28.73
C PHE A 19 -108.87 -37.23 -29.96
N SER A 20 -110.00 -37.46 -30.62
CA SER A 20 -110.02 -38.05 -31.97
C SER A 20 -109.90 -36.93 -33.01
N THR A 21 -109.07 -37.15 -34.03
CA THR A 21 -108.78 -36.16 -35.08
C THR A 21 -108.77 -36.77 -36.50
N ASP A 22 -109.14 -38.05 -36.69
CA ASP A 22 -109.21 -38.68 -38.03
C ASP A 22 -110.41 -38.19 -38.87
N ALA A 23 -110.36 -36.92 -39.24
CA ALA A 23 -111.17 -36.31 -40.29
C ALA A 23 -110.27 -35.62 -41.31
N ALA A 24 -110.81 -35.31 -42.49
CA ALA A 24 -110.10 -34.49 -43.47
C ALA A 24 -110.01 -33.03 -43.02
N VAL A 25 -111.07 -32.54 -42.35
CA VAL A 25 -111.12 -31.23 -41.69
C VAL A 25 -111.57 -31.42 -40.25
N VAL A 26 -110.91 -30.73 -39.32
CA VAL A 26 -111.25 -30.66 -37.89
C VAL A 26 -111.51 -29.19 -37.53
N VAL A 27 -112.66 -28.88 -36.93
CA VAL A 27 -112.99 -27.54 -36.43
C VAL A 27 -112.83 -27.55 -34.91
N VAL A 28 -111.87 -26.79 -34.39
CA VAL A 28 -111.57 -26.67 -32.97
C VAL A 28 -112.15 -25.34 -32.45
N HIS A 29 -113.28 -25.44 -31.76
CA HIS A 29 -113.97 -24.28 -31.19
C HIS A 29 -113.64 -24.12 -29.70
N GLY A 30 -113.40 -22.89 -29.27
CA GLY A 30 -113.18 -22.59 -27.86
C GLY A 30 -112.99 -21.11 -27.59
N ARG A 31 -113.56 -20.63 -26.48
CA ARG A 31 -113.28 -19.27 -25.99
C ARG A 31 -111.79 -19.13 -25.64
N ASN A 32 -111.32 -17.88 -25.54
CA ASN A 32 -109.98 -17.60 -25.02
C ASN A 32 -109.75 -18.33 -23.67
N GLU A 33 -108.50 -18.67 -23.39
CA GLU A 33 -108.04 -19.40 -22.18
C GLU A 33 -108.53 -20.85 -22.04
N ARG A 34 -109.49 -21.34 -22.85
CA ARG A 34 -109.96 -22.75 -22.85
C ARG A 34 -108.99 -23.78 -23.43
N GLY A 35 -107.73 -23.40 -23.65
CA GLY A 35 -106.71 -24.30 -24.22
C GLY A 35 -106.71 -24.44 -25.74
N LYS A 36 -107.42 -23.59 -26.49
CA LYS A 36 -107.38 -23.55 -27.98
C LYS A 36 -105.93 -23.48 -28.50
N SER A 37 -105.15 -22.52 -27.98
CA SER A 37 -103.72 -22.38 -28.30
C SER A 37 -102.88 -23.56 -27.81
N SER A 38 -103.30 -24.23 -26.74
CA SER A 38 -102.65 -25.43 -26.22
C SER A 38 -102.81 -26.62 -27.15
N PHE A 39 -104.00 -26.82 -27.70
CA PHE A 39 -104.26 -27.81 -28.74
C PHE A 39 -103.41 -27.50 -29.98
N HIS A 40 -103.44 -26.26 -30.48
CA HIS A 40 -102.64 -25.83 -31.63
C HIS A 40 -101.13 -26.11 -31.45
N GLN A 41 -100.53 -25.66 -30.35
CA GLN A 41 -99.11 -25.87 -30.10
C GLN A 41 -98.78 -27.35 -29.83
N SER A 42 -99.71 -28.16 -29.28
CA SER A 42 -99.49 -29.60 -29.10
C SER A 42 -99.43 -30.37 -30.43
N LEU A 43 -100.22 -29.99 -31.45
CA LEU A 43 -100.08 -30.53 -32.81
C LEU A 43 -98.69 -30.22 -33.39
N ARG A 44 -98.27 -28.95 -33.28
CA ARG A 44 -96.95 -28.49 -33.72
C ARG A 44 -95.83 -29.25 -33.00
N SER A 45 -95.95 -29.44 -31.68
CA SER A 45 -94.96 -30.18 -30.90
C SER A 45 -94.97 -31.68 -31.16
N ALA A 46 -96.11 -32.31 -31.44
CA ALA A 46 -96.16 -33.70 -31.87
C ALA A 46 -95.38 -33.91 -33.18
N LEU A 47 -95.53 -33.01 -34.16
CA LEU A 47 -94.86 -33.10 -35.46
C LEU A 47 -93.38 -32.74 -35.41
N PHE A 48 -92.99 -31.63 -34.77
CA PHE A 48 -91.63 -31.06 -34.85
C PHE A 48 -90.81 -31.08 -33.56
N GLY A 49 -91.44 -31.44 -32.43
CA GLY A 49 -90.83 -31.34 -31.11
C GLY A 49 -91.18 -30.07 -30.34
N PHE A 50 -90.81 -30.06 -29.07
CA PHE A 50 -90.99 -28.90 -28.19
C PHE A 50 -90.06 -27.76 -28.63
N SER A 51 -90.60 -26.54 -28.74
CA SER A 51 -89.85 -25.35 -29.13
C SER A 51 -90.29 -24.16 -28.26
N PRO A 52 -89.40 -23.56 -27.44
CA PRO A 52 -88.01 -23.96 -27.18
C PRO A 52 -87.82 -25.37 -26.60
N PRO A 53 -86.66 -26.03 -26.81
CA PRO A 53 -86.39 -27.40 -26.36
C PRO A 53 -86.03 -27.50 -24.85
N SER A 54 -86.65 -26.69 -23.98
CA SER A 54 -86.36 -26.65 -22.54
C SER A 54 -87.58 -26.22 -21.72
N ALA A 55 -87.90 -26.97 -20.66
CA ALA A 55 -89.09 -26.72 -19.83
C ALA A 55 -89.14 -25.31 -19.23
N ARG A 56 -87.97 -24.74 -18.88
CA ARG A 56 -87.88 -23.39 -18.31
C ARG A 56 -88.21 -22.27 -19.32
N LEU A 57 -88.14 -22.57 -20.61
CA LEU A 57 -88.33 -21.60 -21.71
C LEU A 57 -89.57 -21.91 -22.57
N HIS A 58 -90.17 -23.10 -22.41
CA HIS A 58 -91.33 -23.51 -23.19
C HIS A 58 -92.63 -22.91 -22.59
N PRO A 59 -93.39 -22.07 -23.32
CA PRO A 59 -94.54 -21.34 -22.76
C PRO A 59 -95.58 -22.23 -22.08
N MET A 60 -95.73 -23.47 -22.57
CA MET A 60 -96.73 -24.44 -22.12
C MET A 60 -96.36 -25.15 -20.81
N ALA A 61 -95.11 -25.04 -20.37
CA ALA A 61 -94.61 -25.62 -19.12
C ALA A 61 -94.66 -24.60 -17.95
N SER A 62 -95.30 -23.45 -18.16
CA SER A 62 -95.48 -22.42 -17.13
C SER A 62 -96.18 -22.99 -15.89
N PRO A 63 -95.69 -22.72 -14.66
CA PRO A 63 -96.35 -23.13 -13.42
C PRO A 63 -97.81 -22.67 -13.32
N ALA A 64 -98.18 -21.57 -13.97
CA ALA A 64 -99.55 -21.05 -14.00
C ALA A 64 -100.58 -21.99 -14.65
N PHE A 65 -100.15 -23.05 -15.35
CA PHE A 65 -101.04 -24.08 -15.88
C PHE A 65 -101.10 -25.35 -15.02
N ARG A 66 -100.24 -25.52 -14.00
CA ARG A 66 -100.24 -26.72 -13.17
C ARG A 66 -101.48 -26.74 -12.24
N PRO A 67 -102.16 -27.88 -12.07
CA PRO A 67 -103.31 -27.97 -11.17
C PRO A 67 -102.89 -27.86 -9.70
N GLU A 68 -103.60 -27.05 -8.91
CA GLU A 68 -103.30 -26.78 -7.49
C GLU A 68 -103.36 -28.04 -6.59
N ALA A 69 -104.00 -29.11 -7.04
CA ALA A 69 -104.13 -30.38 -6.33
C ALA A 69 -102.90 -31.32 -6.46
N ALA A 70 -101.81 -30.85 -7.08
CA ALA A 70 -100.57 -31.60 -7.24
C ALA A 70 -99.82 -31.75 -5.90
N SER A 71 -100.15 -32.79 -5.12
CA SER A 71 -99.39 -33.22 -3.94
C SER A 71 -97.93 -33.59 -4.27
N ASP A 72 -97.06 -33.73 -3.27
CA ASP A 72 -95.61 -33.98 -3.43
C ASP A 72 -95.23 -35.17 -4.33
N ALA A 73 -96.16 -36.11 -4.58
CA ALA A 73 -95.99 -37.19 -5.57
C ALA A 73 -95.83 -36.69 -7.02
N ALA A 74 -96.25 -35.46 -7.34
CA ALA A 74 -96.16 -34.86 -8.68
C ALA A 74 -94.74 -34.36 -9.05
N ALA A 75 -93.73 -34.65 -8.22
CA ALA A 75 -92.33 -34.33 -8.53
C ALA A 75 -91.73 -35.21 -9.64
N ASP A 76 -92.25 -36.42 -9.84
CA ASP A 76 -91.82 -37.38 -10.86
C ASP A 76 -92.64 -37.31 -12.18
N GLU A 77 -93.63 -36.41 -12.29
CA GLU A 77 -94.43 -36.25 -13.51
C GLU A 77 -93.73 -35.37 -14.58
N PRO A 78 -93.78 -35.76 -15.87
CA PRO A 78 -93.11 -35.03 -16.95
C PRO A 78 -93.71 -33.64 -17.13
N ALA A 79 -92.89 -32.59 -17.15
CA ALA A 79 -93.36 -31.20 -17.18
C ALA A 79 -94.16 -30.84 -18.45
N LEU A 80 -93.99 -31.63 -19.52
CA LEU A 80 -94.92 -31.74 -20.65
C LEU A 80 -94.98 -33.21 -21.08
N GLU A 81 -96.17 -33.74 -21.33
CA GLU A 81 -96.36 -35.02 -22.02
C GLU A 81 -97.53 -34.98 -23.00
N ILE A 82 -97.23 -35.35 -24.24
CA ILE A 82 -98.19 -35.54 -25.34
C ILE A 82 -97.86 -36.83 -26.09
N SER A 83 -98.88 -37.52 -26.60
CA SER A 83 -98.70 -38.52 -27.65
C SER A 83 -99.68 -38.31 -28.80
N ALA A 84 -99.29 -38.71 -30.01
CA ALA A 84 -100.11 -38.56 -31.20
C ALA A 84 -99.96 -39.78 -32.11
N THR A 85 -101.07 -40.29 -32.63
CA THR A 85 -101.08 -41.34 -33.65
C THR A 85 -101.07 -40.67 -35.03
N VAL A 86 -99.95 -40.74 -35.74
CA VAL A 86 -99.71 -40.03 -37.01
C VAL A 86 -99.57 -41.03 -38.16
N ARG A 87 -100.48 -40.97 -39.13
CA ARG A 87 -100.45 -41.74 -40.38
C ARG A 87 -99.71 -40.97 -41.47
N THR A 88 -98.68 -41.61 -42.03
CA THR A 88 -97.88 -41.15 -43.18
C THR A 88 -97.99 -42.17 -44.32
N ARG A 89 -97.29 -41.94 -45.44
CA ARG A 89 -97.12 -42.94 -46.52
C ARG A 89 -96.30 -44.15 -46.08
N ASP A 90 -95.39 -43.97 -45.12
CA ASP A 90 -94.45 -45.00 -44.65
C ASP A 90 -95.07 -45.91 -43.57
N GLY A 91 -96.22 -45.52 -43.01
CA GLY A 91 -96.96 -46.29 -42.01
C GLY A 91 -97.79 -45.44 -41.06
N THR A 92 -98.23 -46.02 -39.95
CA THR A 92 -98.85 -45.27 -38.84
C THR A 92 -97.94 -45.35 -37.64
N PHE A 93 -97.54 -44.19 -37.11
CA PHE A 93 -96.60 -44.07 -36.00
C PHE A 93 -97.34 -43.57 -34.75
N LEU A 94 -97.13 -44.23 -33.62
CA LEU A 94 -97.37 -43.63 -32.32
C LEU A 94 -96.16 -42.77 -31.96
N VAL A 95 -96.37 -41.46 -31.86
CA VAL A 95 -95.34 -40.46 -31.54
C VAL A 95 -95.57 -40.00 -30.11
N GLU A 96 -94.76 -40.50 -29.18
CA GLU A 96 -94.75 -40.09 -27.77
C GLU A 96 -93.67 -39.03 -27.56
N ARG A 97 -93.99 -37.94 -26.83
CA ARG A 97 -93.03 -36.88 -26.49
C ARG A 97 -93.17 -36.45 -25.04
N ARG A 98 -92.06 -36.41 -24.31
CA ARG A 98 -91.96 -35.99 -22.91
C ARG A 98 -90.89 -34.91 -22.74
N MET A 99 -91.10 -34.03 -21.77
CA MET A 99 -90.12 -33.02 -21.38
C MET A 99 -89.85 -33.11 -19.88
N ASP A 100 -88.73 -33.76 -19.56
CA ASP A 100 -88.29 -34.02 -18.19
C ASP A 100 -87.19 -32.99 -17.85
N ALA A 101 -85.98 -33.45 -17.48
CA ALA A 101 -84.78 -32.62 -17.50
C ALA A 101 -84.39 -32.13 -18.92
N GLY A 102 -84.94 -32.76 -19.97
CA GLY A 102 -84.80 -32.38 -21.37
C GLY A 102 -85.87 -33.05 -22.24
N PRO A 103 -86.01 -32.65 -23.52
CA PRO A 103 -87.02 -33.20 -24.42
C PRO A 103 -86.62 -34.56 -25.00
N SER A 104 -87.48 -35.56 -24.82
CA SER A 104 -87.35 -36.90 -25.41
C SER A 104 -88.52 -37.21 -26.34
N SER A 105 -88.28 -37.98 -27.40
CA SER A 105 -89.35 -38.55 -28.23
C SER A 105 -89.12 -40.02 -28.57
N ARG A 106 -90.22 -40.78 -28.63
CA ARG A 106 -90.26 -42.18 -29.08
C ARG A 106 -91.27 -42.30 -30.20
N LEU A 107 -90.86 -42.87 -31.33
CA LEU A 107 -91.71 -43.10 -32.49
C LEU A 107 -91.82 -44.61 -32.74
N THR A 108 -93.00 -45.18 -32.51
CA THR A 108 -93.26 -46.63 -32.63
C THR A 108 -94.16 -46.91 -33.82
N LEU A 109 -93.72 -47.77 -34.75
CA LEU A 109 -94.52 -48.16 -35.91
C LEU A 109 -95.65 -49.14 -35.53
N ALA A 110 -96.89 -48.81 -35.88
CA ALA A 110 -98.06 -49.63 -35.58
C ALA A 110 -98.03 -50.97 -36.35
N GLY A 111 -98.32 -52.07 -35.64
CA GLY A 111 -98.28 -53.43 -36.18
C GLY A 111 -96.93 -54.14 -36.01
N ALA A 112 -95.88 -53.45 -35.59
CA ALA A 112 -94.60 -54.08 -35.28
C ALA A 112 -94.65 -54.77 -33.90
N THR A 113 -94.08 -55.98 -33.83
CA THR A 113 -93.95 -56.75 -32.58
C THR A 113 -92.52 -56.65 -32.04
N THR A 114 -92.40 -56.22 -30.78
CA THR A 114 -91.13 -56.04 -30.03
C THR A 114 -90.27 -54.83 -30.43
N LYS A 115 -89.07 -54.70 -29.84
CA LYS A 115 -88.38 -53.42 -29.60
C LYS A 115 -87.84 -52.72 -30.85
N ASP A 116 -87.61 -53.45 -31.95
CA ASP A 116 -86.77 -52.99 -33.05
C ASP A 116 -87.45 -51.97 -34.00
N ALA A 117 -88.71 -51.61 -33.73
CA ALA A 117 -89.50 -50.63 -34.48
C ALA A 117 -89.81 -49.34 -33.69
N ALA A 118 -89.13 -49.11 -32.56
CA ALA A 118 -89.29 -47.92 -31.72
C ALA A 118 -88.05 -47.02 -31.81
N PHE A 119 -88.12 -45.96 -32.63
CA PHE A 119 -87.04 -44.98 -32.74
C PHE A 119 -87.09 -44.00 -31.57
N VAL A 120 -86.08 -44.03 -30.70
CA VAL A 120 -85.82 -42.93 -29.76
C VAL A 120 -85.07 -41.83 -30.50
N ARG A 121 -85.56 -40.59 -30.43
CA ARG A 121 -84.96 -39.40 -31.05
C ARG A 121 -84.88 -38.26 -30.05
N SER A 122 -83.88 -37.39 -30.20
CA SER A 122 -83.71 -36.20 -29.33
C SER A 122 -84.56 -35.05 -29.86
N ASN A 123 -85.85 -35.04 -29.52
CA ASN A 123 -86.84 -34.02 -29.88
C ASN A 123 -87.13 -33.85 -31.39
N GLU A 124 -86.47 -34.60 -32.28
CA GLU A 124 -86.53 -34.43 -33.75
C GLU A 124 -87.97 -34.43 -34.35
N PRO A 125 -88.15 -33.87 -35.56
CA PRO A 125 -89.39 -34.03 -36.32
C PRO A 125 -89.73 -35.49 -36.64
N VAL A 126 -91.02 -35.76 -36.85
CA VAL A 126 -91.51 -37.01 -37.45
C VAL A 126 -90.87 -37.18 -38.85
N PRO A 127 -90.41 -38.37 -39.27
CA PRO A 127 -89.65 -38.54 -40.52
C PRO A 127 -90.27 -37.90 -41.76
N ALA A 128 -91.59 -38.05 -41.97
CA ALA A 128 -92.30 -37.45 -43.10
C ALA A 128 -92.49 -35.91 -43.02
N ALA A 129 -92.07 -35.28 -41.92
CA ALA A 129 -91.96 -33.81 -41.78
C ALA A 129 -90.50 -33.31 -41.84
N GLY A 130 -89.50 -34.21 -41.88
CA GLY A 130 -88.09 -33.87 -41.68
C GLY A 130 -87.40 -32.99 -42.73
N ARG A 131 -88.08 -32.64 -43.84
CA ARG A 131 -87.58 -31.65 -44.82
C ARG A 131 -88.14 -30.23 -44.62
N VAL A 132 -89.12 -30.07 -43.73
CA VAL A 132 -89.68 -28.77 -43.33
C VAL A 132 -89.12 -28.44 -41.96
N THR A 133 -88.58 -27.23 -41.77
CA THR A 133 -88.14 -26.80 -40.42
C THR A 133 -89.35 -26.47 -39.55
N GLY A 134 -89.24 -26.63 -38.23
CA GLY A 134 -90.33 -26.27 -37.31
C GLY A 134 -90.71 -24.78 -37.34
N SER A 135 -89.81 -23.93 -37.85
CA SER A 135 -90.00 -22.50 -38.15
C SER A 135 -90.70 -22.27 -39.50
N LEU A 136 -90.32 -23.00 -40.56
CA LEU A 136 -91.06 -22.98 -41.83
C LEU A 136 -92.50 -23.46 -41.65
N PHE A 137 -92.72 -24.48 -40.82
CA PHE A 137 -94.06 -24.92 -40.44
C PHE A 137 -94.87 -23.80 -39.78
N ASP A 138 -94.30 -23.09 -38.81
CA ASP A 138 -94.97 -21.92 -38.20
C ASP A 138 -95.29 -20.83 -39.23
N ALA A 139 -94.35 -20.51 -40.13
CA ALA A 139 -94.49 -19.42 -41.10
C ALA A 139 -95.52 -19.71 -42.20
N VAL A 140 -95.57 -20.96 -42.69
CA VAL A 140 -96.27 -21.34 -43.93
C VAL A 140 -97.48 -22.24 -43.69
N TYR A 141 -97.39 -23.14 -42.70
CA TYR A 141 -98.43 -24.14 -42.41
C TYR A 141 -99.32 -23.76 -41.21
N THR A 142 -98.93 -22.77 -40.40
CA THR A 142 -99.79 -22.15 -39.37
C THR A 142 -100.16 -20.72 -39.77
N LEU A 143 -101.45 -20.43 -39.82
CA LEU A 143 -102.00 -19.23 -40.43
C LEU A 143 -102.90 -18.52 -39.42
N ASN A 144 -102.36 -17.46 -38.80
CA ASN A 144 -103.00 -16.66 -37.76
C ASN A 144 -103.05 -15.17 -38.19
N PRO A 145 -104.15 -14.43 -37.90
CA PRO A 145 -104.37 -13.08 -38.40
C PRO A 145 -103.44 -12.00 -37.82
N ASP A 146 -102.78 -12.22 -36.68
CA ASP A 146 -101.80 -11.24 -36.17
C ASP A 146 -100.56 -11.17 -37.08
N ARG A 147 -100.17 -12.31 -37.67
CA ARG A 147 -99.18 -12.37 -38.78
C ARG A 147 -99.74 -11.91 -40.14
N ALA A 148 -100.87 -11.19 -40.15
CA ALA A 148 -101.44 -10.50 -41.30
C ALA A 148 -101.83 -9.03 -40.97
N ARG A 149 -101.37 -8.49 -39.83
CA ARG A 149 -101.63 -7.10 -39.41
C ARG A 149 -100.48 -6.13 -39.70
N ALA A 150 -99.24 -6.60 -39.81
CA ALA A 150 -98.10 -5.80 -40.27
C ALA A 150 -98.09 -5.77 -41.81
N PHE A 151 -98.59 -4.70 -42.42
CA PHE A 151 -98.96 -4.71 -43.84
C PHE A 151 -98.71 -3.35 -44.55
N ASP A 152 -97.49 -2.82 -44.43
CA ASP A 152 -96.96 -1.70 -45.23
C ASP A 152 -95.46 -1.95 -45.51
N ARG A 153 -95.04 -1.99 -46.79
CA ARG A 153 -93.68 -2.23 -47.32
C ARG A 153 -92.94 -3.53 -46.91
N GLU A 154 -93.08 -3.98 -45.67
CA GLU A 154 -92.52 -5.24 -45.16
C GLU A 154 -93.06 -6.47 -45.90
N LEU A 155 -94.25 -6.37 -46.52
CA LEU A 155 -94.84 -7.42 -47.34
C LEU A 155 -93.90 -7.94 -48.42
N GLU A 156 -93.17 -7.06 -49.11
CA GLU A 156 -92.29 -7.49 -50.19
C GLU A 156 -91.07 -8.23 -49.65
N SER A 157 -90.54 -7.82 -48.51
CA SER A 157 -89.47 -8.55 -47.80
C SER A 157 -89.96 -9.88 -47.23
N GLU A 158 -91.14 -9.94 -46.59
CA GLU A 158 -91.72 -11.20 -46.08
C GLU A 158 -91.99 -12.18 -47.24
N VAL A 159 -92.48 -11.68 -48.38
CA VAL A 159 -92.73 -12.50 -49.57
C VAL A 159 -91.42 -12.91 -50.25
N GLU A 160 -90.39 -12.05 -50.31
CA GLU A 160 -89.04 -12.44 -50.76
C GLU A 160 -88.42 -13.51 -49.85
N GLU A 161 -88.51 -13.39 -48.53
CA GLU A 161 -88.06 -14.40 -47.57
C GLU A 161 -88.79 -15.73 -47.71
N LEU A 162 -90.13 -15.69 -47.87
CA LEU A 162 -90.99 -16.85 -48.08
C LEU A 162 -90.72 -17.54 -49.43
N LEU A 163 -90.34 -16.77 -50.47
CA LEU A 163 -89.94 -17.30 -51.78
C LEU A 163 -88.54 -17.93 -51.72
N LEU A 164 -87.56 -17.21 -51.16
CA LEU A 164 -86.16 -17.62 -51.01
C LEU A 164 -85.98 -18.75 -49.98
N GLY A 165 -86.97 -19.00 -49.13
CA GLY A 165 -86.88 -19.96 -48.03
C GLY A 165 -85.98 -19.50 -46.87
N GLY A 166 -85.47 -18.26 -46.91
CA GLY A 166 -84.46 -17.75 -45.96
C GLY A 166 -84.99 -17.58 -44.53
N GLY A 167 -86.20 -16.99 -44.38
CA GLY A 167 -86.85 -16.77 -43.08
C GLY A 167 -87.23 -18.05 -42.31
N ALA A 168 -86.90 -19.24 -42.85
CA ALA A 168 -87.07 -20.54 -42.20
C ALA A 168 -85.98 -20.88 -41.17
N LEU A 169 -84.90 -20.09 -41.06
CA LEU A 169 -83.75 -20.33 -40.18
C LEU A 169 -83.59 -19.16 -39.19
N PRO A 170 -84.00 -19.29 -37.91
CA PRO A 170 -84.08 -18.16 -36.97
C PRO A 170 -82.77 -17.41 -36.68
N ASP A 171 -81.63 -18.02 -36.97
CA ASP A 171 -80.30 -17.56 -36.58
C ASP A 171 -79.39 -17.21 -37.80
N LEU A 172 -79.95 -17.10 -39.01
CA LEU A 172 -79.20 -16.80 -40.23
C LEU A 172 -79.74 -15.55 -40.94
N PRO A 173 -78.89 -14.55 -41.27
CA PRO A 173 -79.30 -13.35 -42.00
C PRO A 173 -79.70 -13.68 -43.44
N SER A 174 -80.55 -12.84 -44.03
CA SER A 174 -80.96 -12.94 -45.43
C SER A 174 -79.77 -12.71 -46.39
N VAL A 175 -79.89 -13.19 -47.63
CA VAL A 175 -78.85 -12.96 -48.66
C VAL A 175 -78.66 -11.47 -48.93
N GLY A 176 -79.73 -10.66 -48.85
CA GLY A 176 -79.66 -9.20 -48.98
C GLY A 176 -78.88 -8.53 -47.84
N GLU A 177 -79.05 -8.98 -46.59
CA GLU A 177 -78.27 -8.49 -45.45
C GLU A 177 -76.81 -8.91 -45.54
N LEU A 178 -76.51 -10.17 -45.93
CA LEU A 178 -75.15 -10.64 -46.17
C LEU A 178 -74.44 -9.83 -47.27
N VAL A 179 -75.13 -9.56 -48.37
CA VAL A 179 -74.61 -8.71 -49.46
C VAL A 179 -74.36 -7.28 -48.96
N ALA A 180 -75.26 -6.71 -48.15
CA ALA A 180 -75.10 -5.38 -47.57
C ALA A 180 -73.96 -5.30 -46.52
N GLU A 181 -73.75 -6.36 -45.73
CA GLU A 181 -72.63 -6.46 -44.78
C GLU A 181 -71.30 -6.56 -45.53
N ILE A 182 -71.23 -7.43 -46.56
CA ILE A 182 -70.05 -7.59 -47.43
C ILE A 182 -69.73 -6.26 -48.13
N ASP A 183 -70.73 -5.55 -48.67
CA ASP A 183 -70.52 -4.22 -49.25
C ASP A 183 -70.13 -3.16 -48.21
N GLY A 184 -70.60 -3.31 -46.97
CA GLY A 184 -70.19 -2.50 -45.83
C GLY A 184 -68.72 -2.71 -45.41
N GLU A 185 -68.25 -3.96 -45.32
CA GLU A 185 -66.84 -4.29 -45.08
C GLU A 185 -65.97 -3.77 -46.24
N ARG A 186 -66.39 -4.09 -47.47
CA ARG A 186 -65.72 -3.72 -48.72
C ARG A 186 -65.51 -2.21 -48.82
N ALA A 187 -66.56 -1.42 -48.58
CA ALA A 187 -66.53 0.04 -48.63
C ALA A 187 -65.68 0.70 -47.52
N ARG A 188 -65.43 0.02 -46.40
CA ARG A 188 -64.50 0.49 -45.35
C ARG A 188 -63.04 0.33 -45.79
N LEU A 189 -62.72 -0.77 -46.46
CA LEU A 189 -61.39 -1.04 -47.00
C LEU A 189 -61.06 -0.11 -48.18
N TRP A 190 -61.93 -0.10 -49.19
CA TRP A 190 -61.75 0.63 -50.44
C TRP A 190 -63.11 1.07 -51.01
N ARG A 191 -63.16 2.26 -51.62
CA ARG A 191 -64.37 2.81 -52.26
C ARG A 191 -63.95 3.53 -53.54
N ASP A 192 -64.61 3.22 -54.65
CA ASP A 192 -64.20 3.66 -55.98
C ASP A 192 -64.44 5.17 -56.24
N ASP A 193 -65.28 5.80 -55.43
CA ASP A 193 -65.47 7.25 -55.38
C ASP A 193 -64.16 7.98 -55.00
N ARG A 194 -63.49 8.55 -56.00
CA ARG A 194 -62.32 9.47 -55.87
C ARG A 194 -62.56 10.71 -54.99
N ARG A 195 -63.75 10.87 -54.39
CA ARG A 195 -64.14 11.99 -53.51
C ARG A 195 -64.03 11.69 -52.01
N SER A 196 -63.91 10.43 -51.58
CA SER A 196 -63.93 10.07 -50.15
C SER A 196 -62.56 9.60 -49.61
N LYS A 197 -61.86 10.47 -48.88
CA LYS A 197 -60.59 10.13 -48.20
C LYS A 197 -60.74 9.25 -46.92
N LYS A 198 -61.93 8.70 -46.64
CA LYS A 198 -62.25 8.06 -45.35
C LYS A 198 -61.96 6.55 -45.25
N THR A 199 -61.50 5.90 -46.32
CA THR A 199 -61.27 4.44 -46.34
C THR A 199 -60.00 4.03 -45.58
N ALA A 200 -59.77 2.72 -45.40
CA ALA A 200 -58.51 2.21 -44.88
C ALA A 200 -57.35 2.53 -45.84
N VAL A 201 -57.46 2.16 -47.11
CA VAL A 201 -56.36 2.35 -48.07
C VAL A 201 -56.08 3.82 -48.37
N ALA A 202 -57.07 4.72 -48.36
CA ALA A 202 -56.82 6.16 -48.53
C ALA A 202 -55.98 6.77 -47.39
N ARG A 203 -56.08 6.22 -46.16
CA ARG A 203 -55.23 6.62 -45.03
C ARG A 203 -53.82 6.04 -45.16
N ILE A 204 -53.71 4.79 -45.63
CA ILE A 204 -52.43 4.14 -45.90
C ILE A 204 -51.67 4.87 -47.02
N ASP A 205 -52.34 5.21 -48.13
CA ASP A 205 -51.74 5.95 -49.25
C ASP A 205 -51.33 7.39 -48.85
N ALA A 206 -52.09 8.04 -47.97
CA ALA A 206 -51.69 9.32 -47.39
C ALA A 206 -50.42 9.19 -46.51
N ARG A 207 -50.38 8.19 -45.61
CA ARG A 207 -49.22 7.95 -44.74
C ARG A 207 -47.98 7.52 -45.51
N LEU A 208 -48.13 6.72 -46.58
CA LEU A 208 -47.06 6.39 -47.51
C LEU A 208 -46.54 7.64 -48.24
N ALA A 209 -47.40 8.61 -48.58
CA ALA A 209 -46.97 9.88 -49.17
C ALA A 209 -46.20 10.78 -48.18
N GLU A 210 -46.63 10.83 -46.91
CA GLU A 210 -45.88 11.49 -45.83
C GLU A 210 -44.49 10.88 -45.65
N LEU A 211 -44.40 9.55 -45.50
CA LEU A 211 -43.14 8.83 -45.33
C LEU A 211 -42.22 8.95 -46.56
N MET A 212 -42.77 9.01 -47.77
CA MET A 212 -42.00 9.30 -48.98
C MET A 212 -41.44 10.73 -49.04
N ALA A 213 -41.99 11.68 -48.28
CA ALA A 213 -41.39 13.00 -48.10
C ALA A 213 -40.36 12.98 -46.96
N GLU A 214 -40.73 12.45 -45.79
CA GLU A 214 -39.88 12.27 -44.60
C GLU A 214 -38.57 11.52 -44.95
N GLY A 215 -38.66 10.46 -45.76
CA GLY A 215 -37.50 9.68 -46.23
C GLY A 215 -36.64 10.37 -47.29
N ARG A 216 -37.14 11.37 -48.02
CA ARG A 216 -36.32 12.20 -48.94
C ARG A 216 -35.52 13.23 -48.16
N GLU A 217 -36.18 13.91 -47.21
CA GLU A 217 -35.56 14.89 -46.32
C GLU A 217 -34.51 14.22 -45.43
N THR A 218 -34.86 13.11 -44.78
CA THR A 218 -33.93 12.28 -43.99
C THR A 218 -32.73 11.83 -44.83
N ARG A 219 -32.95 11.44 -46.09
CA ARG A 219 -31.85 11.04 -46.98
C ARG A 219 -30.93 12.21 -47.35
N GLN A 220 -31.46 13.41 -47.59
CA GLN A 220 -30.62 14.59 -47.85
C GLN A 220 -29.77 14.93 -46.62
N VAL A 221 -30.36 14.87 -45.42
CA VAL A 221 -29.65 15.04 -44.16
C VAL A 221 -28.58 13.95 -43.96
N GLU A 222 -28.89 12.67 -44.17
CA GLU A 222 -27.91 11.57 -44.12
C GLU A 222 -26.76 11.79 -45.14
N GLU A 223 -27.05 12.24 -46.36
CA GLU A 223 -26.04 12.54 -47.40
C GLU A 223 -25.21 13.81 -47.13
N GLU A 224 -25.67 14.73 -46.26
CA GLU A 224 -24.88 15.88 -45.78
C GLU A 224 -24.07 15.53 -44.53
N LEU A 225 -24.64 14.78 -43.59
CA LEU A 225 -23.91 14.30 -42.40
C LEU A 225 -22.71 13.43 -42.79
N ILE A 226 -22.83 12.55 -43.80
CA ILE A 226 -21.71 11.75 -44.32
C ILE A 226 -20.58 12.62 -44.87
N ARG A 227 -20.90 13.77 -45.50
CA ARG A 227 -19.88 14.74 -45.95
C ARG A 227 -19.22 15.43 -44.77
N LEU A 228 -20.01 15.88 -43.79
CA LEU A 228 -19.53 16.52 -42.58
C LEU A 228 -18.65 15.59 -41.72
N GLU A 229 -18.97 14.29 -41.64
CA GLU A 229 -18.13 13.28 -41.00
C GLU A 229 -16.81 13.07 -41.76
N SER A 230 -16.82 13.11 -43.09
CA SER A 230 -15.59 13.05 -43.91
C SER A 230 -14.74 14.33 -43.82
N GLU A 231 -15.35 15.50 -43.70
CA GLU A 231 -14.69 16.78 -43.47
C GLU A 231 -14.05 16.82 -42.07
N LEU A 232 -14.77 16.36 -41.05
CA LEU A 232 -14.27 16.16 -39.69
C LEU A 232 -13.09 15.18 -39.64
N GLU A 233 -13.14 14.04 -40.34
CA GLU A 233 -12.02 13.10 -40.37
C GLU A 233 -10.79 13.71 -41.08
N HIS A 234 -11.00 14.44 -42.17
CA HIS A 234 -9.92 15.13 -42.89
C HIS A 234 -9.27 16.21 -42.02
N GLY A 235 -10.06 17.08 -41.37
CA GLY A 235 -9.56 18.11 -40.47
C GLY A 235 -8.86 17.54 -39.24
N ARG A 236 -9.37 16.42 -38.67
CA ARG A 236 -8.69 15.67 -37.58
C ARG A 236 -7.34 15.11 -38.04
N ARG A 237 -7.21 14.69 -39.30
CA ARG A 237 -5.94 14.22 -39.89
C ARG A 237 -4.93 15.36 -40.04
N LEU A 238 -5.37 16.49 -40.60
CA LEU A 238 -4.53 17.70 -40.74
C LEU A 238 -4.06 18.22 -39.37
N LEU A 239 -4.94 18.26 -38.36
CA LEU A 239 -4.56 18.61 -36.98
C LEU A 239 -3.49 17.66 -36.42
N GLY A 240 -3.58 16.36 -36.74
CA GLY A 240 -2.61 15.35 -36.37
C GLY A 240 -1.29 15.38 -37.17
N GLU A 241 -1.23 16.15 -38.25
CA GLU A 241 -0.01 16.42 -39.04
C GLU A 241 0.66 17.71 -38.52
N GLU A 242 -0.11 18.79 -38.36
CA GLU A 242 0.34 20.05 -37.74
C GLU A 242 0.87 19.85 -36.30
N ALA A 243 0.27 18.92 -35.54
CA ALA A 243 0.76 18.55 -34.21
C ALA A 243 2.13 17.85 -34.22
N ARG A 244 2.52 17.18 -35.32
CA ARG A 244 3.87 16.60 -35.46
C ARG A 244 4.88 17.67 -35.85
N GLU A 245 4.52 18.54 -36.80
CA GLU A 245 5.34 19.71 -37.17
C GLU A 245 5.64 20.58 -35.94
N LEU A 246 4.67 20.79 -35.04
CA LEU A 246 4.89 21.57 -33.82
C LEU A 246 5.88 20.89 -32.87
N VAL A 247 5.83 19.57 -32.71
CA VAL A 247 6.80 18.82 -31.87
C VAL A 247 8.21 18.92 -32.46
N GLU A 248 8.36 18.69 -33.76
CA GLU A 248 9.66 18.80 -34.45
C GLU A 248 10.23 20.23 -34.37
N ALA A 249 9.37 21.25 -34.53
CA ALA A 249 9.76 22.66 -34.37
C ALA A 249 10.15 22.99 -32.90
N HIS A 250 9.44 22.45 -31.91
CA HIS A 250 9.75 22.67 -30.50
C HIS A 250 11.03 21.96 -30.04
N GLU A 251 11.33 20.77 -30.58
CA GLU A 251 12.64 20.13 -30.39
C GLU A 251 13.77 20.96 -31.03
N ARG A 252 13.56 21.50 -32.25
CA ARG A 252 14.53 22.38 -32.92
C ARG A 252 14.76 23.68 -32.14
N PHE A 253 13.70 24.32 -31.65
CA PHE A 253 13.76 25.51 -30.81
C PHE A 253 14.56 25.24 -29.53
N SER A 254 14.22 24.15 -28.82
CA SER A 254 14.92 23.75 -27.58
C SER A 254 16.42 23.50 -27.82
N CYS A 255 16.77 22.82 -28.92
CA CYS A 255 18.15 22.61 -29.34
C CYS A 255 18.89 23.95 -29.55
N LEU A 256 18.32 24.86 -30.34
CA LEU A 256 18.91 26.16 -30.65
C LEU A 256 19.04 27.06 -29.41
N ARG A 257 18.10 27.01 -28.46
CA ARG A 257 18.16 27.73 -27.18
C ARG A 257 19.27 27.22 -26.26
N LEU A 258 19.56 25.93 -26.26
CA LEU A 258 20.73 25.37 -25.54
C LEU A 258 22.04 25.84 -26.18
N ILE A 259 22.10 25.93 -27.52
CA ILE A 259 23.28 26.41 -28.26
C ILE A 259 23.51 27.90 -28.02
N GLU A 260 22.46 28.73 -28.03
CA GLU A 260 22.53 30.16 -27.66
C GLU A 260 23.10 30.37 -26.24
N ARG A 261 22.65 29.55 -25.28
CA ARG A 261 23.15 29.60 -23.90
C ARG A 261 24.60 29.12 -23.80
N ALA A 262 24.97 28.06 -24.52
CA ALA A 262 26.34 27.57 -24.60
C ALA A 262 27.29 28.63 -25.20
N ALA A 263 26.87 29.32 -26.27
CA ALA A 263 27.61 30.42 -26.89
C ALA A 263 27.85 31.57 -25.89
N ARG A 264 26.80 31.98 -25.16
CA ARG A 264 26.88 33.05 -24.15
C ARG A 264 27.83 32.71 -22.99
N ILE A 265 27.83 31.47 -22.51
CA ILE A 265 28.73 31.02 -21.45
C ILE A 265 30.17 30.89 -21.96
N ALA A 266 30.37 30.41 -23.19
CA ALA A 266 31.69 30.35 -23.82
C ALA A 266 32.29 31.75 -24.04
N LEU A 267 31.49 32.73 -24.51
CA LEU A 267 31.92 34.12 -24.65
C LEU A 267 32.41 34.69 -23.31
N GLY A 268 31.65 34.49 -22.22
CA GLY A 268 32.05 34.88 -20.87
C GLY A 268 33.21 34.08 -20.25
N ALA A 269 33.76 33.10 -20.97
CA ALA A 269 35.02 32.42 -20.63
C ALA A 269 36.22 32.91 -21.46
N LEU A 270 35.98 33.72 -22.49
CA LEU A 270 36.96 34.24 -23.44
C LEU A 270 37.14 35.77 -23.32
N ASP A 271 36.21 36.46 -22.67
CA ASP A 271 36.20 37.91 -22.42
C ASP A 271 37.19 38.31 -21.29
N HIS A 272 38.48 38.05 -21.50
CA HIS A 272 39.58 38.48 -20.62
C HIS A 272 40.88 38.73 -21.38
N ASP A 273 41.70 39.69 -20.92
CA ASP A 273 42.95 40.10 -21.58
C ASP A 273 44.23 39.45 -20.99
N VAL A 274 44.06 38.33 -20.29
CA VAL A 274 45.10 37.59 -19.54
C VAL A 274 45.40 36.24 -20.20
N ASP A 275 46.67 35.85 -20.29
CA ASP A 275 47.03 34.46 -20.63
C ASP A 275 47.04 33.59 -19.36
N LEU A 276 46.20 32.56 -19.34
CA LEU A 276 46.08 31.63 -18.21
C LEU A 276 46.94 30.36 -18.38
N ALA A 277 47.63 30.18 -19.51
CA ALA A 277 48.47 29.01 -19.77
C ALA A 277 49.61 28.78 -18.74
N PRO A 278 50.31 29.81 -18.21
CA PRO A 278 51.34 29.61 -17.18
C PRO A 278 50.83 28.93 -15.91
N PHE A 279 49.55 29.13 -15.58
CA PHE A 279 48.90 28.61 -14.37
C PHE A 279 48.30 27.20 -14.55
N GLU A 280 48.54 26.53 -15.68
CA GLU A 280 48.24 25.09 -15.82
C GLU A 280 49.29 24.20 -15.13
N ALA A 281 50.45 24.76 -14.75
CA ALA A 281 51.51 24.06 -14.00
C ALA A 281 51.92 24.76 -12.68
N VAL A 282 51.80 26.10 -12.58
CA VAL A 282 52.16 26.87 -11.38
C VAL A 282 50.94 27.07 -10.48
N THR A 283 51.11 26.88 -9.16
CA THR A 283 50.01 27.09 -8.20
C THR A 283 49.79 28.59 -7.97
N LEU A 284 48.59 29.08 -8.33
CA LEU A 284 48.19 30.47 -8.12
C LEU A 284 48.03 30.76 -6.61
N ALA A 285 48.95 31.57 -6.06
CA ALA A 285 48.97 31.98 -4.66
C ALA A 285 49.15 33.50 -4.53
N PRO A 286 48.66 34.15 -3.45
CA PRO A 286 48.87 35.58 -3.22
C PRO A 286 50.35 35.87 -2.89
N PRO A 287 51.01 36.85 -3.53
CA PRO A 287 52.43 37.14 -3.29
C PRO A 287 52.77 37.63 -1.87
N ALA A 288 51.85 38.35 -1.21
CA ALA A 288 52.11 39.02 0.07
C ALA A 288 52.56 38.09 1.23
N PRO A 289 51.89 36.96 1.55
CA PRO A 289 52.36 36.06 2.61
C PRO A 289 53.71 35.38 2.27
N MET A 290 54.02 35.17 0.98
CA MET A 290 55.30 34.56 0.59
C MET A 290 56.49 35.49 0.81
N LEU A 291 56.28 36.81 0.76
CA LEU A 291 57.27 37.81 1.16
C LEU A 291 57.52 37.80 2.68
N ALA A 292 56.48 37.63 3.50
CA ALA A 292 56.65 37.52 4.96
C ALA A 292 57.40 36.23 5.35
N ASP A 293 57.14 35.10 4.66
CA ASP A 293 57.88 33.85 4.85
C ASP A 293 59.39 33.97 4.52
N LEU A 294 59.78 34.92 3.64
CA LEU A 294 61.18 35.25 3.34
C LEU A 294 61.82 36.06 4.47
N GLU A 295 61.18 37.15 4.90
CA GLU A 295 61.68 38.02 5.99
C GLU A 295 61.90 37.21 7.29
N ASP A 296 60.95 36.35 7.65
CA ASP A 296 61.06 35.41 8.80
C ASP A 296 62.22 34.40 8.66
N ALA A 297 62.64 34.07 7.43
CA ALA A 297 63.74 33.13 7.18
C ALA A 297 65.12 33.82 7.19
N GLU A 298 65.21 35.11 6.85
CA GLU A 298 66.44 35.90 6.99
C GLU A 298 66.75 36.19 8.46
N VAL A 299 65.77 36.67 9.24
CA VAL A 299 65.95 37.01 10.67
C VAL A 299 66.44 35.81 11.50
N ALA A 300 66.00 34.60 11.18
CA ALA A 300 66.42 33.37 11.85
C ALA A 300 67.92 33.04 11.74
N LEU A 301 68.66 33.71 10.86
CA LEU A 301 70.10 33.48 10.61
C LEU A 301 71.03 34.32 11.51
N GLU A 302 70.53 35.42 12.09
CA GLU A 302 71.36 36.44 12.76
C GLU A 302 71.93 35.97 14.11
N GLU A 303 71.08 35.50 15.02
CA GLU A 303 71.45 35.11 16.39
C GLU A 303 72.56 34.04 16.47
N PRO A 304 72.47 32.89 15.77
CA PRO A 304 73.54 31.89 15.80
C PRO A 304 74.84 32.39 15.15
N THR A 305 74.75 33.28 14.15
CA THR A 305 75.92 33.92 13.53
C THR A 305 76.63 34.84 14.52
N ARG A 306 75.89 35.53 15.40
CA ARG A 306 76.46 36.40 16.44
C ARG A 306 77.17 35.62 17.56
N ARG A 307 76.59 34.55 18.11
CA ARG A 307 77.22 33.79 19.23
C ARG A 307 78.60 33.22 18.86
N LEU A 308 78.80 32.86 17.59
CA LEU A 308 80.08 32.34 17.09
C LEU A 308 81.21 33.38 17.03
N ALA A 309 80.92 34.68 17.17
CA ALA A 309 81.89 35.77 17.04
C ALA A 309 82.56 36.20 18.37
N GLU A 310 82.18 35.60 19.50
CA GLU A 310 82.67 35.97 20.84
C GLU A 310 84.01 35.26 21.19
N PRO A 311 84.88 35.82 22.07
CA PRO A 311 86.18 35.23 22.42
C PRO A 311 86.07 34.01 23.35
N GLU A 312 87.09 33.13 23.35
CA GLU A 312 87.16 31.91 24.17
C GLU A 312 87.64 32.17 25.62
N ALA A 313 87.39 31.22 26.53
CA ALA A 313 87.73 31.33 27.95
C ALA A 313 89.18 30.94 28.31
N GLU A 314 89.82 31.70 29.20
CA GLU A 314 91.22 31.53 29.60
C GLU A 314 91.49 30.28 30.46
N PHE A 315 92.51 29.49 30.09
CA PHE A 315 93.04 28.37 30.86
C PHE A 315 94.49 28.07 30.43
N ASP A 316 95.45 28.08 31.35
CA ASP A 316 96.89 28.08 30.99
C ASP A 316 97.62 26.72 31.22
N GLU A 317 98.95 26.75 31.23
CA GLU A 317 99.82 25.59 31.48
C GLU A 317 100.20 25.41 32.96
N ARG A 318 100.04 26.47 33.77
CA ARG A 318 100.33 26.51 35.21
C ARG A 318 99.17 25.91 36.00
N ASP A 319 97.94 26.23 35.60
CA ASP A 319 96.71 25.60 36.10
C ASP A 319 96.79 24.07 35.90
N ARG A 320 97.24 23.62 34.73
CA ARG A 320 97.55 22.19 34.46
C ARG A 320 98.64 21.64 35.37
N GLY A 321 99.74 22.38 35.59
CA GLY A 321 100.84 21.97 36.46
C GLY A 321 100.42 21.77 37.92
N LEU A 322 99.54 22.64 38.44
CA LEU A 322 98.95 22.52 39.78
C LEU A 322 97.98 21.34 39.89
N LEU A 323 97.07 21.20 38.91
CA LEU A 323 96.12 20.07 38.85
C LEU A 323 96.85 18.71 38.82
N ALA A 324 97.98 18.61 38.10
CA ALA A 324 98.79 17.39 38.03
C ALA A 324 99.42 16.97 39.38
N HIS A 325 99.59 17.90 40.34
CA HIS A 325 100.19 17.65 41.65
C HIS A 325 99.18 17.63 42.80
N ALA A 326 97.87 17.62 42.49
CA ALA A 326 96.79 17.75 43.46
C ALA A 326 96.85 16.75 44.63
N GLU A 327 97.19 15.48 44.36
CA GLU A 327 97.30 14.43 45.39
C GLU A 327 98.49 14.67 46.33
N SER A 328 99.66 15.05 45.78
CA SER A 328 100.85 15.39 46.57
C SER A 328 100.62 16.62 47.46
N ILE A 329 99.94 17.64 46.93
CA ILE A 329 99.58 18.86 47.67
C ILE A 329 98.61 18.56 48.82
N THR A 330 97.58 17.75 48.57
CA THR A 330 96.58 17.40 49.60
C THR A 330 97.10 16.39 50.63
N GLY A 331 98.13 15.61 50.30
CA GLY A 331 98.77 14.67 51.23
C GLY A 331 99.53 15.32 52.40
N LEU A 332 100.02 16.56 52.23
CA LEU A 332 100.94 17.21 53.17
C LEU A 332 100.42 17.32 54.62
N ALA A 333 99.11 17.42 54.82
CA ALA A 333 98.52 17.48 56.17
C ALA A 333 98.76 16.22 57.03
N ARG A 334 99.10 15.09 56.40
CA ARG A 334 99.55 13.87 57.10
C ARG A 334 101.05 13.86 57.40
N ASP A 335 101.82 14.74 56.77
CA ASP A 335 103.24 14.91 57.01
C ASP A 335 103.45 15.92 58.17
N GLU A 336 102.68 17.02 58.17
CA GLU A 336 102.60 18.03 59.26
C GLU A 336 102.47 17.36 60.65
N ALA A 337 101.39 16.60 60.86
CA ALA A 337 101.11 15.95 62.15
C ALA A 337 102.16 14.89 62.58
N ARG A 338 102.95 14.35 61.65
CA ARG A 338 104.04 13.40 61.98
C ARG A 338 105.29 14.12 62.47
N VAL A 339 105.58 15.31 61.92
CA VAL A 339 106.72 16.15 62.32
C VAL A 339 106.53 16.68 63.74
N GLU A 340 105.34 17.13 64.12
CA GLU A 340 105.01 17.53 65.49
C GLU A 340 105.20 16.38 66.51
N GLN A 341 104.69 15.18 66.16
CA GLN A 341 104.77 14.00 67.03
C GLN A 341 106.22 13.60 67.33
N TRP A 342 107.13 13.73 66.37
CA TRP A 342 108.57 13.47 66.59
C TRP A 342 109.22 14.50 67.52
N GLN A 343 108.87 15.77 67.40
CA GLN A 343 109.41 16.84 68.26
C GLN A 343 108.98 16.65 69.73
N SER A 344 107.68 16.48 69.98
CA SER A 344 107.13 16.27 71.34
C SER A 344 107.73 15.02 72.02
N LYS A 345 107.93 13.93 71.27
CA LYS A 345 108.58 12.73 71.80
C LYS A 345 110.05 12.96 72.15
N ALA A 346 110.78 13.79 71.38
CA ALA A 346 112.18 14.12 71.66
C ALA A 346 112.35 14.93 72.95
N GLU A 347 111.47 15.89 73.21
CA GLU A 347 111.49 16.67 74.46
C GLU A 347 111.20 15.79 75.68
N THR A 348 110.25 14.86 75.54
CA THR A 348 109.88 13.90 76.60
C THR A 348 111.07 13.05 77.04
N GLN A 349 111.84 12.49 76.09
CA GLN A 349 113.01 11.66 76.42
C GLN A 349 114.14 12.49 77.07
N ARG A 350 114.36 13.74 76.65
CA ARG A 350 115.32 14.67 77.28
C ARG A 350 114.95 14.99 78.73
N LEU A 351 113.67 15.20 79.03
CA LEU A 351 113.23 15.50 80.39
C LEU A 351 113.52 14.30 81.32
N ARG A 352 113.16 13.10 80.86
CA ARG A 352 113.32 11.84 81.58
C ARG A 352 114.78 11.47 81.86
N ALA A 353 115.66 11.70 80.89
CA ALA A 353 117.11 11.56 81.08
C ALA A 353 117.63 12.41 82.26
N ARG A 354 117.14 13.66 82.35
CA ARG A 354 117.53 14.62 83.38
C ARG A 354 117.14 14.17 84.79
N GLU A 355 115.95 13.61 84.94
CA GLU A 355 115.44 13.07 86.21
C GLU A 355 116.28 11.89 86.69
N ILE A 356 116.53 10.91 85.82
CA ILE A 356 117.29 9.69 86.15
C ILE A 356 118.75 10.05 86.51
N ARG A 357 119.41 10.93 85.73
CA ARG A 357 120.76 11.41 86.02
C ARG A 357 120.83 12.17 87.36
N GLY A 358 119.77 12.91 87.72
CA GLY A 358 119.65 13.60 89.01
C GLY A 358 119.51 12.65 90.21
N ALA A 359 118.74 11.56 90.06
CA ALA A 359 118.56 10.56 91.10
C ALA A 359 119.87 9.84 91.46
N ALA A 360 120.67 9.47 90.46
CA ALA A 360 121.97 8.83 90.64
C ALA A 360 122.92 9.67 91.53
N VAL A 361 123.10 10.95 91.20
CA VAL A 361 124.00 11.88 91.90
C VAL A 361 123.57 12.10 93.36
N HIS A 362 122.28 12.00 93.67
CA HIS A 362 121.79 12.13 95.05
C HIS A 362 122.24 10.95 95.95
N VAL A 363 122.18 9.72 95.43
CA VAL A 363 122.60 8.51 96.19
C VAL A 363 124.08 8.58 96.56
N GLU A 364 124.94 8.94 95.61
CA GLU A 364 126.40 9.00 95.84
C GLU A 364 126.79 10.05 96.88
N ARG A 365 126.17 11.24 96.84
CA ARG A 365 126.36 12.29 97.86
C ARG A 365 125.92 11.89 99.27
N SER A 366 124.97 10.98 99.41
CA SER A 366 124.52 10.50 100.73
C SER A 366 125.52 9.56 101.41
N ILE A 367 126.44 8.98 100.64
CA ILE A 367 127.37 7.92 101.05
C ILE A 367 128.82 8.44 101.15
N LEU A 368 129.23 9.29 100.20
CA LEU A 368 130.61 9.74 100.07
C LEU A 368 130.80 11.12 100.68
N ARG A 369 131.61 11.20 101.73
CA ARG A 369 132.02 12.47 102.36
C ARG A 369 133.18 13.09 101.59
N ARG A 370 132.86 13.82 100.52
CA ARG A 370 133.79 14.68 99.78
C ARG A 370 133.65 16.14 100.23
N GLY A 371 134.72 16.92 100.12
CA GLY A 371 134.68 18.37 100.32
C GLY A 371 134.24 19.11 99.06
N ASP A 372 133.72 20.34 99.21
CA ASP A 372 133.33 21.19 98.07
C ASP A 372 134.55 21.55 97.22
N GLY A 373 134.70 20.89 96.07
CA GLY A 373 135.77 21.15 95.09
C GLY A 373 136.27 19.92 94.34
N GLU A 374 136.09 18.71 94.88
CA GLU A 374 136.49 17.48 94.19
C GLU A 374 135.43 16.99 93.18
N ASN A 375 135.88 16.20 92.20
CA ASN A 375 135.11 15.98 90.96
C ASN A 375 133.74 15.30 91.18
N GLN A 376 132.76 15.67 90.35
CA GLN A 376 131.35 15.27 90.49
C GLN A 376 131.04 13.88 89.92
N ASP A 377 132.01 13.24 89.27
CA ASP A 377 131.88 11.85 88.85
C ASP A 377 131.87 10.90 90.06
N GLY A 378 131.13 9.81 89.93
CA GLY A 378 131.01 8.81 90.99
C GLY A 378 132.34 8.11 91.28
N PRO A 379 132.39 7.21 92.28
CA PRO A 379 133.49 6.25 92.36
C PRO A 379 133.52 5.47 91.04
N ALA A 380 134.71 5.27 90.46
CA ALA A 380 134.79 4.56 89.19
C ALA A 380 134.34 3.11 89.40
N ASP A 381 133.77 2.48 88.38
CA ASP A 381 133.23 1.12 88.51
C ASP A 381 134.34 0.11 88.91
N GLY A 382 135.59 0.39 88.51
CA GLY A 382 136.79 -0.29 89.00
C GLY A 382 137.08 -0.11 90.50
N ASP A 383 136.86 1.09 91.07
CA ASP A 383 137.03 1.35 92.51
C ASP A 383 135.99 0.57 93.34
N LEU A 384 134.75 0.48 92.82
CA LEU A 384 133.68 -0.31 93.44
C LEU A 384 133.99 -1.81 93.40
N VAL A 385 134.63 -2.30 92.33
CA VAL A 385 135.13 -3.68 92.24
C VAL A 385 136.28 -3.93 93.23
N GLU A 386 137.24 -3.02 93.33
CA GLU A 386 138.37 -3.12 94.28
C GLU A 386 137.87 -3.13 95.74
N LEU A 387 136.88 -2.28 96.07
CA LEU A 387 136.29 -2.19 97.41
C LEU A 387 135.55 -3.48 97.80
N ARG A 388 134.81 -4.06 96.85
CA ARG A 388 134.13 -5.36 97.03
C ARG A 388 135.12 -6.50 97.25
N ALA A 389 136.29 -6.47 96.58
CA ALA A 389 137.32 -7.50 96.72
C ALA A 389 138.02 -7.48 98.09
N LEU A 390 138.44 -6.30 98.57
CA LEU A 390 139.16 -6.16 99.84
C LEU A 390 138.25 -6.44 101.06
N GLY A 391 136.98 -6.01 101.04
CA GLY A 391 136.02 -6.34 102.09
C GLY A 391 135.85 -7.86 102.29
N ALA A 392 135.77 -8.61 101.19
CA ALA A 392 135.66 -10.06 101.19
C ALA A 392 136.95 -10.81 101.58
N GLN A 393 138.10 -10.14 101.71
CA GLN A 393 139.28 -10.73 102.37
C GLN A 393 139.18 -10.60 103.90
N TRP A 394 138.81 -9.43 104.40
CA TRP A 394 138.72 -9.16 105.84
C TRP A 394 137.70 -10.05 106.57
N GLU A 395 136.57 -10.35 105.92
CA GLU A 395 135.55 -11.24 106.48
C GLU A 395 136.09 -12.66 106.76
N ARG A 396 136.88 -13.21 105.84
CA ARG A 396 137.49 -14.55 105.98
C ARG A 396 138.51 -14.63 107.13
N ALA A 397 139.15 -13.52 107.51
CA ALA A 397 140.09 -13.48 108.64
C ALA A 397 139.40 -13.50 110.02
N SER A 398 138.09 -13.26 110.08
CA SER A 398 137.38 -12.95 111.35
C SER A 398 136.57 -14.13 111.93
N ALA A 399 136.48 -15.27 111.25
CA ALA A 399 135.37 -16.22 111.38
C ALA A 399 135.53 -17.39 112.41
N LEU A 400 136.37 -17.25 113.45
CA LEU A 400 136.83 -18.40 114.26
C LEU A 400 136.24 -18.45 115.73
N GLY A 401 134.91 -18.22 116.00
CA GLY A 401 134.21 -18.31 117.35
C GLY A 401 132.63 -18.15 117.43
N ALA A 402 131.92 -18.53 118.54
CA ALA A 402 130.42 -18.79 118.54
C ALA A 402 129.51 -18.74 119.87
N PRO A 403 128.34 -17.98 120.04
CA PRO A 403 126.88 -18.49 120.11
C PRO A 403 125.65 -17.45 119.92
N SER A 404 124.32 -17.84 119.76
CA SER A 404 123.09 -16.91 119.66
C SER A 404 121.60 -17.53 119.55
N ARG A 405 120.47 -16.79 119.86
CA ARG A 405 118.96 -17.08 119.71
C ARG A 405 118.02 -15.82 120.02
N SER A 406 116.65 -15.63 119.94
CA SER A 406 115.35 -16.19 119.37
C SER A 406 114.06 -15.27 119.64
N GLY A 407 112.81 -15.43 119.06
CA GLY A 407 111.56 -14.57 119.31
C GLY A 407 110.12 -14.98 118.75
N SER A 408 109.00 -14.19 118.96
CA SER A 408 107.52 -14.41 118.57
C SER A 408 106.58 -13.13 118.75
N THR A 409 105.23 -12.88 118.54
CA THR A 409 103.89 -13.53 118.15
C THR A 409 102.77 -12.47 117.68
N GLY A 410 101.47 -12.79 117.29
CA GLY A 410 100.34 -11.80 116.98
C GLY A 410 98.88 -12.33 116.56
N SER A 411 97.82 -11.47 116.33
CA SER A 411 96.35 -11.83 116.04
C SER A 411 95.33 -10.72 115.51
N GLY A 412 94.08 -11.01 114.98
CA GLY A 412 93.01 -10.00 114.55
C GLY A 412 91.58 -10.49 114.03
N SER A 413 90.58 -9.60 113.66
CA SER A 413 89.17 -9.85 113.09
C SER A 413 88.46 -8.56 112.46
N SER A 414 87.21 -8.34 111.92
CA SER A 414 85.87 -9.01 111.59
C SER A 414 84.96 -8.16 110.56
N GLY A 415 83.66 -8.48 110.19
CA GLY A 415 82.74 -7.64 109.30
C GLY A 415 81.31 -8.15 108.82
N SER A 416 80.43 -7.33 108.12
CA SER A 416 79.02 -7.62 107.57
C SER A 416 78.48 -6.51 106.55
N SER A 417 77.27 -6.34 105.89
CA SER A 417 75.87 -6.94 105.71
C SER A 417 74.97 -6.29 104.54
N GLU A 418 73.88 -6.94 104.01
CA GLU A 418 72.75 -6.58 103.02
C GLU A 418 73.01 -5.82 101.66
N GLN A 419 72.30 -5.93 100.50
CA GLN A 419 71.06 -6.61 99.98
C GLN A 419 71.34 -7.60 98.79
N ARG A 420 70.32 -8.20 98.11
CA ARG A 420 70.46 -9.31 97.12
C ARG A 420 69.53 -9.34 95.87
N PHE A 421 70.16 -9.64 94.72
CA PHE A 421 69.80 -10.55 93.58
C PHE A 421 68.36 -10.83 93.08
N GLY A 422 68.23 -10.85 91.74
CA GLY A 422 67.21 -11.54 90.92
C GLY A 422 67.87 -12.32 89.75
N VAL A 423 67.13 -13.16 88.99
CA VAL A 423 67.70 -14.27 88.19
C VAL A 423 67.10 -14.45 86.78
N SER A 424 67.95 -14.82 85.81
CA SER A 424 67.68 -15.46 84.49
C SER A 424 66.99 -14.65 83.37
N GLY A 425 67.29 -15.02 82.10
CA GLY A 425 66.58 -14.57 80.90
C GLY A 425 67.44 -14.63 79.63
N ALA A 426 66.96 -15.31 78.58
CA ALA A 426 67.66 -15.48 77.29
C ALA A 426 67.39 -14.33 76.30
N GLY A 427 68.19 -14.22 75.23
CA GLY A 427 67.85 -13.44 74.04
C GLY A 427 69.05 -12.87 73.28
N TRP A 428 69.20 -13.22 71.99
CA TRP A 428 70.06 -12.49 71.05
C TRP A 428 69.17 -11.60 70.15
N THR A 429 69.26 -10.28 70.28
CA THR A 429 68.76 -9.26 69.33
C THR A 429 69.27 -7.87 69.75
N VAL A 430 68.94 -6.80 68.99
CA VAL A 430 69.52 -5.42 69.03
C VAL A 430 70.84 -5.34 68.26
N ALA A 431 70.97 -4.80 67.04
CA ALA A 431 70.21 -3.82 66.24
C ALA A 431 70.44 -2.33 66.59
N PHE A 432 70.88 -1.54 65.60
CA PHE A 432 70.79 -0.08 65.52
C PHE A 432 70.75 0.27 64.01
N VAL A 433 69.82 1.01 63.39
CA VAL A 433 68.85 2.08 63.80
C VAL A 433 69.49 3.47 63.83
N ALA A 434 68.69 4.48 63.43
CA ALA A 434 69.03 5.89 63.16
C ALA A 434 69.97 6.12 61.95
N GLY A 435 69.76 7.12 61.10
CA GLY A 435 68.71 8.15 61.04
C GLY A 435 69.25 9.43 60.35
N ALA A 436 68.44 10.39 59.90
CA ALA A 436 66.99 10.49 59.71
C ALA A 436 66.68 11.75 58.86
N ALA A 437 65.48 11.85 58.26
CA ALA A 437 64.78 13.09 57.82
C ALA A 437 65.53 14.09 56.88
N ALA A 438 64.89 14.92 56.04
CA ALA A 438 63.53 15.07 55.52
C ALA A 438 63.68 15.66 54.07
N GLY A 439 62.68 15.87 53.23
CA GLY A 439 61.22 15.74 53.35
C GLY A 439 60.54 16.81 52.48
N GLY A 440 59.44 16.48 51.80
CA GLY A 440 58.70 17.43 50.96
C GLY A 440 58.20 16.82 49.65
N SER A 441 56.93 17.01 49.32
CA SER A 441 56.33 16.53 48.06
C SER A 441 55.10 17.37 47.71
N ALA A 442 55.09 17.98 46.53
CA ALA A 442 53.90 18.54 45.90
C ALA A 442 54.11 18.70 44.38
N LEU A 443 53.23 18.08 43.58
CA LEU A 443 52.51 18.65 42.42
C LEU A 443 53.30 19.67 41.54
N LEU A 444 53.58 19.42 40.25
CA LEU A 444 52.60 19.14 39.18
C LEU A 444 53.22 18.40 37.98
N GLY A 445 52.38 18.00 37.01
CA GLY A 445 52.77 17.12 35.91
C GLY A 445 53.46 17.78 34.70
N GLY A 446 54.12 16.94 33.91
CA GLY A 446 54.74 17.23 32.61
C GLY A 446 55.28 15.93 32.01
N ALA A 447 55.14 15.72 30.69
CA ALA A 447 55.56 14.47 30.05
C ALA A 447 57.06 14.45 29.71
N HIS A 448 57.69 13.27 29.66
CA HIS A 448 58.06 12.59 28.40
C HIS A 448 58.81 11.27 28.66
N TRP A 449 58.98 10.45 27.61
CA TRP A 449 59.67 9.14 27.64
C TRP A 449 61.17 9.26 27.34
N ALA A 450 61.97 8.33 27.89
CA ALA A 450 62.87 7.38 27.19
C ALA A 450 64.25 7.15 27.85
N GLY A 451 64.74 5.90 27.82
CA GLY A 451 66.12 5.48 28.18
C GLY A 451 66.40 5.40 29.70
N ALA A 452 66.85 4.31 30.34
CA ALA A 452 67.83 3.25 30.00
C ALA A 452 69.30 3.75 29.97
N LEU A 453 70.30 3.07 30.55
CA LEU A 453 70.35 1.79 31.29
C LEU A 453 71.70 1.63 32.04
N ALA A 454 71.73 0.88 33.16
CA ALA A 454 72.87 0.08 33.68
C ALA A 454 74.23 0.75 34.05
N ALA A 455 75.14 0.15 34.84
CA ALA A 455 75.06 -0.85 35.93
C ALA A 455 76.45 -1.03 36.60
N ALA A 456 76.51 -1.77 37.73
CA ALA A 456 77.68 -2.52 38.25
C ALA A 456 78.92 -1.73 38.76
N ALA A 457 79.76 -2.23 39.69
CA ALA A 457 79.64 -3.34 40.66
C ALA A 457 80.64 -3.18 41.83
N ALA A 458 80.54 -4.07 42.83
CA ALA A 458 81.48 -4.26 43.96
C ALA A 458 82.69 -5.18 43.52
N PRO A 459 83.55 -5.82 44.37
CA PRO A 459 83.52 -5.96 45.84
C PRO A 459 84.87 -6.04 46.64
N ALA A 460 84.73 -6.17 47.99
CA ALA A 460 85.61 -6.91 48.93
C ALA A 460 87.07 -6.40 49.15
N VAL A 461 87.88 -6.83 50.13
CA VAL A 461 87.90 -8.02 51.05
C VAL A 461 88.26 -7.62 52.50
N ALA A 462 87.97 -8.48 53.50
CA ALA A 462 88.31 -8.32 54.92
C ALA A 462 89.81 -8.59 55.25
N VAL A 463 90.28 -8.52 56.51
CA VAL A 463 90.34 -9.68 57.45
C VAL A 463 90.80 -9.24 58.89
N LEU A 464 90.44 -10.04 59.92
CA LEU A 464 90.78 -9.94 61.37
C LEU A 464 92.19 -10.54 61.67
N GLY A 465 92.84 -10.45 62.85
CA GLY A 465 92.56 -9.89 64.19
C GLY A 465 93.31 -10.68 65.30
N ALA A 466 93.42 -10.14 66.53
CA ALA A 466 94.04 -10.77 67.75
C ALA A 466 95.56 -11.14 67.65
N GLY A 467 96.30 -11.61 68.67
CA GLY A 467 96.03 -11.95 70.10
C GLY A 467 97.34 -12.28 70.87
N SER A 468 97.31 -12.64 72.17
CA SER A 468 98.48 -12.50 73.07
C SER A 468 98.99 -13.75 73.84
N SER A 469 100.31 -13.77 74.16
CA SER A 469 100.96 -14.18 75.45
C SER A 469 101.35 -15.65 75.80
N VAL A 470 102.06 -15.80 76.95
CA VAL A 470 102.55 -17.01 77.71
C VAL A 470 103.96 -17.57 77.31
N GLY A 471 104.92 -17.94 78.20
CA GLY A 471 105.04 -17.82 79.69
C GLY A 471 106.22 -18.63 80.34
N PHE A 472 106.39 -18.58 81.69
CA PHE A 472 107.26 -19.37 82.63
C PHE A 472 108.80 -19.09 82.74
N GLY A 473 109.53 -19.24 83.89
CA GLY A 473 109.16 -19.35 85.34
C GLY A 473 110.20 -19.99 86.34
N GLY A 474 110.39 -19.42 87.57
CA GLY A 474 110.97 -20.06 88.81
C GLY A 474 112.50 -19.88 89.15
N ALA A 475 113.06 -20.10 90.37
CA ALA A 475 112.52 -20.21 91.76
C ALA A 475 113.60 -20.20 92.93
N ALA A 476 113.23 -19.66 94.12
CA ALA A 476 113.62 -19.89 95.55
C ALA A 476 115.04 -20.29 96.12
N GLY A 477 115.63 -19.41 96.97
CA GLY A 477 115.73 -19.46 98.48
C GLY A 477 116.59 -20.49 99.29
N PHE A 478 117.26 -20.04 100.39
CA PHE A 478 117.41 -20.67 101.76
C PHE A 478 118.32 -19.83 102.72
N GLY A 479 118.51 -20.22 104.00
CA GLY A 479 119.44 -19.57 104.96
C GLY A 479 119.53 -20.23 106.36
N GLY A 480 120.42 -19.79 107.28
CA GLY A 480 120.45 -20.30 108.67
C GLY A 480 121.66 -19.98 109.59
N ALA A 481 121.45 -19.07 110.55
CA ALA A 481 121.91 -19.05 111.96
C ALA A 481 123.41 -19.24 112.39
N ALA A 482 123.91 -18.19 113.08
CA ALA A 482 124.46 -18.20 114.46
C ALA A 482 125.93 -17.75 114.69
N ALA A 483 126.11 -17.12 115.87
CA ALA A 483 127.27 -17.23 116.77
C ALA A 483 128.33 -16.07 116.88
N ARG A 484 128.72 -15.70 118.12
CA ARG A 484 129.69 -14.62 118.49
C ARG A 484 131.01 -15.15 119.10
N GLY A 485 132.16 -14.49 118.87
CA GLY A 485 133.20 -14.43 119.92
C GLY A 485 134.68 -14.26 119.52
N GLY A 486 135.08 -13.07 119.04
CA GLY A 486 136.49 -12.69 118.90
C GLY A 486 136.66 -11.54 117.91
N ARG A 487 137.34 -10.44 118.27
CA ARG A 487 137.56 -9.28 117.38
C ARG A 487 138.96 -9.30 116.79
N VAL A 488 139.04 -9.19 115.47
CA VAL A 488 140.26 -8.96 114.68
C VAL A 488 140.15 -7.57 114.04
N THR A 489 141.26 -6.83 113.94
CA THR A 489 141.30 -5.46 113.40
C THR A 489 141.30 -5.42 111.85
N PRO A 490 140.95 -4.28 111.23
CA PRO A 490 140.92 -4.14 109.76
C PRO A 490 142.32 -4.18 109.10
N PRO A 491 142.42 -4.57 107.81
CA PRO A 491 143.63 -4.39 107.00
C PRO A 491 143.82 -2.92 106.59
N ALA A 492 145.07 -2.41 106.61
CA ALA A 492 145.36 -1.01 106.30
C ALA A 492 145.07 -0.60 104.84
N GLU A 493 145.15 -1.54 103.89
CA GLU A 493 144.87 -1.30 102.46
C GLU A 493 143.40 -0.89 102.22
N LEU A 494 142.49 -1.48 102.99
CA LEU A 494 141.05 -1.21 102.97
C LEU A 494 140.74 0.24 103.40
N GLU A 495 141.42 0.74 104.44
CA GLU A 495 141.32 2.14 104.87
C GLU A 495 141.95 3.13 103.88
N GLY A 496 142.90 2.66 103.06
CA GLY A 496 143.51 3.43 101.98
C GLY A 496 142.54 3.65 100.83
N LEU A 497 141.92 2.57 100.33
CA LEU A 497 140.92 2.65 99.26
C LEU A 497 139.68 3.44 99.70
N ALA A 498 139.14 3.16 100.89
CA ALA A 498 137.97 3.89 101.40
C ALA A 498 138.21 5.42 101.41
N ARG A 499 139.44 5.86 101.74
CA ARG A 499 139.84 7.27 101.64
C ARG A 499 139.88 7.81 100.21
N ARG A 500 140.36 7.04 99.21
CA ARG A 500 140.41 7.49 97.80
C ARG A 500 139.05 7.87 97.24
N ILE A 501 138.01 7.08 97.54
CA ILE A 501 136.66 7.27 97.01
C ILE A 501 135.79 8.23 97.84
N GLY A 502 136.17 8.50 99.09
CA GLY A 502 135.45 9.37 100.04
C GLY A 502 134.52 8.63 101.01
N LEU A 503 134.73 7.33 101.25
CA LEU A 503 133.92 6.54 102.18
C LEU A 503 134.22 6.93 103.64
N GLY A 504 133.18 7.15 104.45
CA GLY A 504 133.34 7.52 105.86
C GLY A 504 133.88 6.38 106.73
N SER A 505 134.76 6.69 107.68
CA SER A 505 135.36 5.71 108.61
C SER A 505 134.35 4.95 109.49
N SER A 506 133.12 5.47 109.62
CA SER A 506 131.99 4.79 110.27
C SER A 506 131.47 3.54 109.55
N PHE A 507 131.96 3.24 108.34
CA PHE A 507 131.58 2.08 107.54
C PHE A 507 132.72 1.04 107.40
N ILE A 508 133.78 1.18 108.20
CA ILE A 508 134.96 0.29 108.23
C ILE A 508 135.08 -0.38 109.63
N GLY A 509 133.97 -0.51 110.36
CA GLY A 509 133.89 -1.17 111.66
C GLY A 509 133.63 -2.68 111.57
N SER A 510 133.04 -3.15 110.47
CA SER A 510 132.91 -4.56 110.11
C SER A 510 132.79 -4.78 108.59
N PRO A 511 133.11 -5.99 108.06
CA PRO A 511 132.96 -6.31 106.63
C PRO A 511 131.53 -6.10 106.10
N ALA A 512 130.51 -6.34 106.94
CA ALA A 512 129.11 -6.19 106.59
C ALA A 512 128.70 -4.72 106.31
N GLU A 513 129.38 -3.75 106.94
CA GLU A 513 129.12 -2.32 106.68
C GLU A 513 129.58 -1.90 105.27
N ILE A 514 130.68 -2.47 104.78
CA ILE A 514 131.19 -2.19 103.42
C ILE A 514 130.26 -2.81 102.37
N ALA A 515 129.75 -4.02 102.62
CA ALA A 515 128.75 -4.65 101.77
C ALA A 515 127.46 -3.80 101.65
N ALA A 516 127.00 -3.21 102.76
CA ALA A 516 125.82 -2.34 102.79
C ALA A 516 125.99 -1.04 101.98
N VAL A 517 127.23 -0.58 101.75
CA VAL A 517 127.54 0.66 101.02
C VAL A 517 127.82 0.43 99.52
N LEU A 518 128.15 -0.81 99.11
CA LEU A 518 128.39 -1.16 97.71
C LEU A 518 127.11 -1.20 96.86
N GLU A 519 126.02 -1.74 97.41
CA GLU A 519 124.75 -1.96 96.70
C GLU A 519 124.13 -0.65 96.14
N PRO A 520 124.09 0.49 96.87
CA PRO A 520 123.51 1.72 96.34
C PRO A 520 124.41 2.42 95.30
N LEU A 521 125.74 2.35 95.47
CA LEU A 521 126.70 3.01 94.57
C LEU A 521 126.68 2.36 93.16
N SER A 522 126.67 1.03 93.07
CA SER A 522 126.52 0.33 91.78
C SER A 522 125.19 0.65 91.06
N ARG A 523 124.13 0.99 91.81
CA ARG A 523 122.83 1.38 91.24
C ARG A 523 122.82 2.79 90.65
N ALA A 524 123.56 3.73 91.25
CA ALA A 524 123.70 5.09 90.72
C ALA A 524 124.48 5.10 89.39
N ALA A 525 125.52 4.27 89.27
CA ALA A 525 126.27 4.11 88.03
C ALA A 525 125.38 3.61 86.86
N THR A 526 124.51 2.62 87.10
CA THR A 526 123.60 2.09 86.07
C THR A 526 122.55 3.11 85.61
N GLN A 527 122.00 3.90 86.55
CA GLN A 527 121.06 4.98 86.22
C GLN A 527 121.69 6.06 85.32
N ARG A 528 122.99 6.36 85.47
CA ARG A 528 123.69 7.33 84.60
C ARG A 528 123.68 6.90 83.13
N ALA A 529 123.93 5.62 82.85
CA ALA A 529 123.95 5.10 81.47
C ALA A 529 122.56 5.11 80.81
N GLU A 530 121.48 4.91 81.58
CA GLU A 530 120.10 4.99 81.08
C GLU A 530 119.74 6.41 80.60
N ALA A 531 120.20 7.45 81.30
CA ALA A 531 119.99 8.85 80.92
C ALA A 531 120.68 9.21 79.59
N ASP A 532 121.92 8.75 79.39
CA ASP A 532 122.71 9.06 78.19
C ASP A 532 122.08 8.47 76.92
N ALA A 533 121.47 7.28 77.02
CA ALA A 533 120.73 6.64 75.93
C ALA A 533 119.48 7.45 75.51
N LEU A 534 118.72 7.96 76.49
CA LEU A 534 117.52 8.77 76.25
C LEU A 534 117.84 10.14 75.62
N GLU A 535 118.97 10.75 75.98
CA GLU A 535 119.51 11.93 75.28
C GLU A 535 120.00 11.62 73.84
N GLY A 536 120.25 10.35 73.52
CA GLY A 536 120.54 9.85 72.18
C GLY A 536 119.30 9.86 71.29
N GLU A 537 118.25 9.13 71.67
CA GLU A 537 116.99 9.02 70.91
C GLU A 537 116.40 10.40 70.54
N ALA A 538 116.43 11.34 71.49
CA ALA A 538 115.90 12.68 71.30
C ALA A 538 116.60 13.47 70.18
N ARG A 539 117.89 13.24 69.94
CA ARG A 539 118.61 13.90 68.83
C ARG A 539 118.16 13.38 67.47
N GLU A 540 117.92 12.08 67.35
CA GLU A 540 117.54 11.47 66.08
C GLU A 540 116.12 11.89 65.64
N LEU A 541 115.17 11.92 66.59
CA LEU A 541 113.80 12.37 66.33
C LEU A 541 113.74 13.82 65.85
N LEU A 542 114.54 14.72 66.43
CA LEU A 542 114.63 16.11 65.98
C LEU A 542 115.23 16.23 64.56
N ALA A 543 116.26 15.44 64.24
CA ALA A 543 116.85 15.42 62.89
C ALA A 543 115.83 14.98 61.83
N ARG A 544 115.05 13.92 62.09
CA ARG A 544 113.95 13.46 61.21
C ARG A 544 112.90 14.56 61.00
N SER A 545 112.57 15.33 62.04
CA SER A 545 111.63 16.45 61.98
C SER A 545 112.10 17.63 61.11
N ALA A 546 113.41 17.79 60.90
CA ALA A 546 113.96 18.86 60.06
C ALA A 546 113.90 18.50 58.56
N ALA A 547 114.15 17.23 58.23
CA ALA A 547 114.23 16.78 56.83
C ALA A 547 112.90 16.91 56.06
N GLU A 548 111.77 16.56 56.69
CA GLU A 548 110.45 16.68 56.04
C GLU A 548 110.03 18.14 55.80
N ARG A 549 110.38 19.05 56.72
CA ARG A 549 110.12 20.48 56.54
C ARG A 549 110.91 21.06 55.37
N GLU A 550 112.15 20.60 55.17
CA GLU A 550 112.95 20.93 53.98
C GLU A 550 112.38 20.27 52.70
N ARG A 551 111.58 19.20 52.79
CA ARG A 551 110.89 18.57 51.64
C ARG A 551 109.66 19.38 51.21
N TRP A 552 108.79 19.79 52.13
CA TRP A 552 107.64 20.64 51.80
C TRP A 552 108.09 21.99 51.20
N ALA A 553 109.17 22.54 51.77
CA ALA A 553 109.79 23.77 51.31
C ALA A 553 110.22 23.72 49.83
N ARG A 554 110.74 22.57 49.36
CA ARG A 554 111.11 22.37 47.94
C ARG A 554 109.87 22.29 47.05
N MET A 555 108.85 21.51 47.42
CA MET A 555 107.63 21.37 46.60
C MET A 555 106.85 22.68 46.42
N ALA A 556 106.85 23.57 47.42
CA ALA A 556 106.29 24.91 47.29
C ALA A 556 107.08 25.81 46.31
N ASN A 557 108.42 25.71 46.33
CA ASN A 557 109.30 26.46 45.44
C ASN A 557 109.14 26.06 43.96
N ASP A 558 108.92 24.78 43.68
CA ASP A 558 108.87 24.26 42.32
C ASP A 558 107.49 24.48 41.65
N LEU A 559 106.41 24.39 42.42
CA LEU A 559 105.03 24.54 41.92
C LEU A 559 104.47 25.97 42.03
N VAL A 560 105.00 26.80 42.94
CA VAL A 560 104.60 28.21 43.12
C VAL A 560 105.83 29.13 43.23
N PRO A 561 106.71 29.17 42.19
CA PRO A 561 107.99 29.90 42.24
C PRO A 561 107.86 31.41 42.45
N GLU A 562 106.68 31.98 42.17
CA GLU A 562 106.37 33.41 42.31
C GLU A 562 106.33 33.88 43.78
N VAL A 563 106.22 32.96 44.75
CA VAL A 563 106.16 33.27 46.20
C VAL A 563 107.53 33.13 46.89
N ARG A 564 108.62 33.11 46.10
CA ARG A 564 110.00 32.94 46.58
C ARG A 564 110.53 34.03 47.53
N GLN A 565 109.81 35.15 47.71
CA GLN A 565 110.16 36.20 48.66
C GLN A 565 108.91 36.71 49.40
N ALA A 566 109.06 36.96 50.71
CA ALA A 566 108.17 37.74 51.58
C ALA A 566 106.79 37.19 52.02
N SER A 567 106.38 35.95 51.72
CA SER A 567 105.06 35.42 52.18
C SER A 567 105.10 34.26 53.19
N TRP A 568 106.27 33.76 53.57
CA TRP A 568 106.42 32.70 54.58
C TRP A 568 107.70 32.91 55.39
N THR A 569 107.64 32.59 56.67
CA THR A 569 108.68 32.90 57.67
C THR A 569 109.30 31.65 58.25
N SER A 570 108.61 30.50 58.15
CA SER A 570 109.14 29.19 58.51
C SER A 570 108.88 28.19 57.36
N PRO A 571 109.73 27.16 57.19
CA PRO A 571 109.43 26.01 56.32
C PRO A 571 108.06 25.35 56.55
N ASP A 572 107.46 25.57 57.73
CA ASP A 572 106.15 25.06 58.14
C ASP A 572 104.96 25.68 57.36
N ASP A 573 105.11 26.87 56.75
CA ASP A 573 103.97 27.58 56.10
C ASP A 573 103.61 26.99 54.71
N ALA A 574 104.53 26.25 54.07
CA ALA A 574 104.43 25.78 52.68
C ALA A 574 103.16 24.96 52.33
N PRO A 575 102.67 24.03 53.18
CA PRO A 575 101.51 23.21 52.86
C PRO A 575 100.18 23.97 52.74
N ALA A 576 100.04 25.16 53.33
CA ALA A 576 98.83 25.97 53.21
C ALA A 576 98.72 26.62 51.82
N LEU A 577 99.78 27.30 51.39
CA LEU A 577 99.86 28.04 50.12
C LEU A 577 99.60 27.16 48.89
N LEU A 578 100.14 25.94 48.88
CA LEU A 578 99.96 24.99 47.78
C LEU A 578 98.49 24.59 47.59
N ARG A 579 97.73 24.46 48.67
CA ARG A 579 96.30 24.09 48.63
C ARG A 579 95.43 25.22 48.09
N GLU A 580 95.73 26.48 48.42
CA GLU A 580 95.01 27.65 47.90
C GLU A 580 95.09 27.72 46.36
N ARG A 581 96.30 27.61 45.80
CA ARG A 581 96.53 27.76 44.36
C ARG A 581 95.90 26.65 43.52
N LEU A 582 95.80 25.44 44.07
CA LEU A 582 95.12 24.32 43.43
C LEU A 582 93.63 24.60 43.17
N GLU A 583 92.93 25.27 44.08
CA GLU A 583 91.50 25.58 43.90
C GLU A 583 91.26 26.67 42.84
N THR A 584 92.17 27.65 42.69
CA THR A 584 92.07 28.61 41.57
C THR A 584 92.17 27.95 40.19
N ALA A 585 93.01 26.91 40.03
CA ALA A 585 93.10 26.17 38.77
C ALA A 585 91.79 25.41 38.44
N ARG A 586 91.17 24.82 39.47
CA ARG A 586 89.91 24.04 39.37
C ARG A 586 88.70 24.87 38.94
N THR A 587 88.68 26.18 39.17
CA THR A 587 87.56 27.03 38.74
C THR A 587 87.63 27.39 37.26
N ARG A 588 88.83 27.69 36.74
CA ARG A 588 89.07 28.04 35.32
C ARG A 588 88.74 26.89 34.37
N GLU A 589 89.16 25.67 34.72
CA GLU A 589 88.90 24.46 33.92
C GLU A 589 87.40 24.27 33.61
N ARG A 590 86.53 24.57 34.58
CA ARG A 590 85.07 24.45 34.43
C ARG A 590 84.48 25.48 33.47
N ALA A 591 85.00 26.70 33.43
CA ALA A 591 84.50 27.76 32.57
C ALA A 591 84.72 27.42 31.08
N ARG A 592 85.91 26.91 30.74
CA ARG A 592 86.28 26.50 29.38
C ARG A 592 85.33 25.45 28.79
N LEU A 593 84.93 24.45 29.59
CA LEU A 593 84.05 23.36 29.14
C LEU A 593 82.60 23.81 28.86
N VAL A 594 82.18 24.97 29.34
CA VAL A 594 80.85 25.53 29.05
C VAL A 594 80.83 26.24 27.69
N ASP A 595 81.81 27.12 27.43
CA ASP A 595 81.87 27.89 26.18
C ASP A 595 82.01 26.97 24.93
N GLU A 596 82.81 25.90 25.04
CA GLU A 596 82.96 24.91 23.96
C GLU A 596 81.62 24.24 23.58
N ARG A 597 80.72 24.03 24.55
CA ARG A 597 79.43 23.39 24.32
C ARG A 597 78.44 24.32 23.60
N GLU A 598 78.45 25.60 23.92
CA GLU A 598 77.52 26.58 23.34
C GLU A 598 77.84 26.89 21.88
N ARG A 599 79.12 27.06 21.54
CA ARG A 599 79.56 27.30 20.15
C ARG A 599 79.09 26.20 19.19
N ARG A 600 79.23 24.93 19.61
CA ARG A 600 78.78 23.75 18.85
C ARG A 600 77.28 23.76 18.54
N ARG A 601 76.45 24.39 19.39
CA ARG A 601 75.00 24.54 19.17
C ARG A 601 74.72 25.59 18.10
N ALA A 602 75.32 26.77 18.21
CA ALA A 602 75.09 27.89 17.30
C ALA A 602 75.40 27.54 15.82
N THR A 603 76.45 26.73 15.57
CA THR A 603 76.78 26.26 14.21
C THR A 603 75.60 25.55 13.53
N LEU A 604 74.94 24.63 14.24
CA LEU A 604 73.84 23.81 13.71
C LEU A 604 72.54 24.61 13.51
N GLU A 605 72.33 25.64 14.32
CA GLU A 605 71.16 26.53 14.20
C GLU A 605 71.29 27.44 12.95
N ARG A 606 72.51 27.91 12.65
CA ARG A 606 72.79 28.70 11.44
C ARG A 606 72.57 27.92 10.14
N GLU A 607 72.99 26.65 10.08
CA GLU A 607 72.89 25.83 8.86
C GLU A 607 71.43 25.61 8.42
N ARG A 608 70.52 25.43 9.38
CA ARG A 608 69.08 25.20 9.11
C ARG A 608 68.36 26.45 8.59
N ALA A 609 68.65 27.62 9.17
CA ALA A 609 68.05 28.88 8.71
C ALA A 609 68.44 29.18 7.24
N ALA A 610 69.71 28.94 6.89
CA ALA A 610 70.22 29.09 5.52
C ALA A 610 69.68 28.04 4.51
N GLU A 611 68.89 27.07 4.95
CA GLU A 611 68.19 26.12 4.08
C GLU A 611 66.74 26.57 3.80
N ARG A 612 65.97 26.88 4.86
CA ARG A 612 64.59 27.41 4.72
C ARG A 612 64.53 28.63 3.79
N LEU A 613 65.49 29.56 3.92
CA LEU A 613 65.51 30.79 3.11
C LEU A 613 65.57 30.51 1.60
N ARG A 614 66.29 29.48 1.17
CA ARG A 614 66.38 29.09 -0.26
C ARG A 614 65.05 28.53 -0.77
N GLU A 615 64.44 27.62 -0.02
CA GLU A 615 63.17 26.97 -0.41
C GLU A 615 61.99 27.95 -0.55
N VAL A 616 62.00 29.08 0.16
CA VAL A 616 60.97 30.13 -0.01
C VAL A 616 61.29 31.01 -1.22
N ALA A 617 62.56 31.36 -1.44
CA ALA A 617 62.99 32.24 -2.53
C ALA A 617 62.71 31.65 -3.91
N ASP A 618 63.06 30.37 -4.13
CA ASP A 618 62.86 29.68 -5.40
C ASP A 618 61.36 29.68 -5.80
N ARG A 619 60.47 29.35 -4.85
CA ARG A 619 59.00 29.34 -5.07
C ARG A 619 58.42 30.72 -5.33
N PHE A 620 59.00 31.79 -4.75
CA PHE A 620 58.54 33.15 -4.99
C PHE A 620 58.86 33.61 -6.42
N GLU A 621 60.07 33.32 -6.91
CA GLU A 621 60.45 33.64 -8.29
C GLU A 621 59.69 32.79 -9.34
N GLU A 622 59.34 31.53 -9.05
CA GLU A 622 58.44 30.73 -9.91
C GLU A 622 57.05 31.38 -10.08
N LEU A 623 56.41 31.77 -8.97
CA LEU A 623 55.11 32.47 -8.99
C LEU A 623 55.22 33.81 -9.73
N ARG A 624 56.29 34.56 -9.47
CA ARG A 624 56.57 35.85 -10.09
C ARG A 624 56.70 35.73 -11.61
N ALA A 625 57.49 34.79 -12.10
CA ALA A 625 57.68 34.56 -13.54
C ALA A 625 56.36 34.17 -14.24
N ALA A 626 55.51 33.38 -13.58
CA ALA A 626 54.18 33.04 -14.10
C ALA A 626 53.24 34.26 -14.17
N LEU A 627 53.28 35.16 -13.17
CA LEU A 627 52.50 36.40 -13.16
C LEU A 627 52.98 37.40 -14.23
N GLU A 628 54.31 37.60 -14.36
CA GLU A 628 54.91 38.47 -15.37
C GLU A 628 54.62 37.97 -16.81
N GLY A 629 54.57 36.65 -17.02
CA GLY A 629 54.20 36.03 -18.29
C GLY A 629 52.69 36.11 -18.62
N ALA A 630 51.82 35.94 -17.62
CA ALA A 630 50.36 35.96 -17.79
C ALA A 630 49.78 37.36 -18.04
N VAL A 631 50.40 38.40 -17.47
CA VAL A 631 49.98 39.81 -17.62
C VAL A 631 51.16 40.70 -18.03
N PRO A 632 51.65 40.60 -19.30
CA PRO A 632 52.82 41.34 -19.74
C PRO A 632 52.66 42.85 -19.58
N GLY A 633 53.50 43.45 -18.73
CA GLY A 633 53.55 44.90 -18.51
C GLY A 633 52.78 45.44 -17.30
N GLU A 634 52.19 44.61 -16.44
CA GLU A 634 51.74 45.04 -15.10
C GLU A 634 52.91 44.89 -14.10
N PRO A 635 53.51 45.98 -13.58
CA PRO A 635 54.66 45.90 -12.67
C PRO A 635 54.28 45.58 -11.22
N VAL A 636 52.99 45.53 -10.88
CA VAL A 636 52.53 45.24 -9.51
C VAL A 636 52.00 43.80 -9.44
N LEU A 637 52.79 42.89 -8.88
CA LEU A 637 52.46 41.45 -8.76
C LEU A 637 51.08 41.20 -8.12
N GLU A 638 50.69 41.98 -7.12
CA GLU A 638 49.37 41.89 -6.47
C GLU A 638 48.20 42.25 -7.43
N ARG A 639 48.42 43.11 -8.44
CA ARG A 639 47.41 43.41 -9.47
C ARG A 639 47.40 42.38 -10.57
N ALA A 640 48.57 41.90 -11.01
CA ALA A 640 48.67 40.77 -11.93
C ALA A 640 47.96 39.54 -11.35
N TYR A 641 48.22 39.22 -10.07
CA TYR A 641 47.56 38.16 -9.32
C TYR A 641 46.03 38.31 -9.32
N ARG A 642 45.49 39.50 -9.02
CA ARG A 642 44.03 39.73 -9.04
C ARG A 642 43.43 39.55 -10.43
N ARG A 643 44.05 40.08 -11.48
CA ARG A 643 43.57 39.92 -12.87
C ARG A 643 43.58 38.46 -13.30
N VAL A 644 44.64 37.72 -12.98
CA VAL A 644 44.72 36.26 -13.19
C VAL A 644 43.64 35.53 -12.39
N ALA A 645 43.45 35.86 -11.11
CA ALA A 645 42.46 35.22 -10.25
C ALA A 645 41.01 35.47 -10.71
N ASP A 646 40.67 36.70 -11.13
CA ASP A 646 39.34 37.05 -11.65
C ASP A 646 39.06 36.34 -12.98
N ALA A 647 40.04 36.30 -13.89
CA ALA A 647 39.95 35.58 -15.17
C ALA A 647 39.87 34.06 -14.97
N TRP A 648 40.66 33.49 -14.05
CA TRP A 648 40.61 32.08 -13.67
C TRP A 648 39.27 31.72 -13.03
N ALA A 649 38.76 32.57 -12.13
CA ALA A 649 37.43 32.40 -11.53
C ALA A 649 36.30 32.58 -12.55
N ALA A 650 36.46 33.38 -13.61
CA ALA A 650 35.53 33.44 -14.73
C ALA A 650 35.55 32.15 -15.56
N ARG A 651 36.74 31.71 -15.99
CA ARG A 651 36.97 30.45 -16.72
C ARG A 651 36.36 29.26 -15.97
N GLU A 652 36.59 29.14 -14.66
CA GLU A 652 36.09 27.99 -13.88
C GLU A 652 34.58 28.07 -13.58
N ARG A 653 34.02 29.27 -13.37
CA ARG A 653 32.54 29.47 -13.33
C ARG A 653 31.88 29.04 -14.64
N SER A 654 32.45 29.46 -15.78
CA SER A 654 31.92 29.09 -17.10
C SER A 654 32.08 27.60 -17.39
N ARG A 655 33.15 26.95 -16.91
CA ARG A 655 33.30 25.48 -16.96
C ARG A 655 32.30 24.75 -16.06
N GLY A 656 31.91 25.34 -14.93
CA GLY A 656 30.81 24.89 -14.07
C GLY A 656 29.46 24.98 -14.80
N ALA A 657 29.10 26.16 -15.30
CA ALA A 657 27.86 26.38 -16.04
C ALA A 657 27.77 25.54 -17.33
N LEU A 658 28.89 25.29 -18.03
CA LEU A 658 28.96 24.35 -19.16
C LEU A 658 28.91 22.88 -18.75
N ARG A 659 29.06 22.54 -17.46
CA ARG A 659 28.80 21.18 -16.93
C ARG A 659 27.31 21.04 -16.62
N GLU A 660 26.73 21.99 -15.91
CA GLU A 660 25.29 22.05 -15.60
C GLU A 660 24.45 22.02 -16.89
N LEU A 661 24.80 22.82 -17.91
CA LEU A 661 24.11 22.83 -19.20
C LEU A 661 24.17 21.49 -19.97
N ARG A 662 25.14 20.61 -19.66
CA ARG A 662 25.23 19.25 -20.24
C ARG A 662 24.28 18.25 -19.59
N GLU A 663 23.80 18.56 -18.40
CA GLU A 663 22.86 17.74 -17.64
C GLU A 663 21.40 18.11 -17.95
N GLU A 664 21.17 19.21 -18.68
CA GLU A 664 19.82 19.63 -19.09
C GLU A 664 19.19 18.71 -20.17
N PRO A 665 17.86 18.45 -20.09
CA PRO A 665 17.12 17.77 -21.14
C PRO A 665 17.31 18.42 -22.51
N GLY A 666 17.47 17.61 -23.56
CA GLY A 666 17.72 18.08 -24.92
C GLY A 666 19.21 18.29 -25.27
N TRP A 667 20.13 18.32 -24.29
CA TRP A 667 21.57 18.44 -24.59
C TRP A 667 22.08 17.35 -25.55
N ASN A 668 21.52 16.13 -25.48
CA ASN A 668 21.87 15.05 -26.41
C ASN A 668 21.58 15.38 -27.89
N LEU A 669 20.59 16.22 -28.20
CA LEU A 669 20.35 16.70 -29.57
C LEU A 669 21.33 17.83 -29.91
N ALA A 670 21.45 18.84 -29.03
CA ALA A 670 22.40 19.95 -29.21
C ALA A 670 23.86 19.48 -29.39
N SER A 671 24.27 18.42 -28.69
CA SER A 671 25.61 17.80 -28.80
C SER A 671 25.95 17.25 -30.19
N ARG A 672 24.94 16.99 -31.02
CA ARG A 672 25.06 16.49 -32.39
C ARG A 672 24.91 17.59 -33.43
N ASP A 673 24.49 18.79 -33.03
CA ASP A 673 24.25 19.91 -33.93
C ASP A 673 25.57 20.53 -34.42
N PRO A 674 25.69 20.89 -35.73
CA PRO A 674 26.86 21.57 -36.25
C PRO A 674 27.20 22.89 -35.55
N LEU A 675 26.20 23.67 -35.13
CA LEU A 675 26.33 25.02 -34.58
C LEU A 675 26.91 25.03 -33.16
N LEU A 676 26.81 23.93 -32.40
CA LEU A 676 27.38 23.87 -31.06
C LEU A 676 28.91 23.97 -31.06
N LYS A 677 29.60 23.53 -32.12
CA LYS A 677 31.07 23.55 -32.19
C LYS A 677 31.65 24.97 -32.34
N PRO A 678 31.12 25.85 -33.23
CA PRO A 678 31.42 27.29 -33.19
C PRO A 678 31.05 27.94 -31.84
N ALA A 679 29.81 27.73 -31.38
CA ALA A 679 29.31 28.32 -30.13
C ALA A 679 30.25 28.06 -28.94
N LEU A 680 30.71 26.83 -28.75
CA LEU A 680 31.64 26.45 -27.66
C LEU A 680 33.10 26.88 -27.85
N ARG A 681 33.49 27.38 -29.04
CA ARG A 681 34.88 27.75 -29.35
C ARG A 681 35.14 29.25 -29.41
N SER A 682 34.16 30.01 -29.87
CA SER A 682 34.29 31.45 -30.13
C SER A 682 33.06 32.27 -29.69
N GLY A 683 32.02 31.63 -29.14
CA GLY A 683 30.76 32.30 -28.79
C GLY A 683 29.89 32.67 -30.00
N GLU A 684 30.23 32.20 -31.20
CA GLU A 684 29.51 32.51 -32.45
C GLU A 684 28.10 31.87 -32.48
N PHE A 685 27.07 32.71 -32.47
CA PHE A 685 25.66 32.35 -32.71
C PHE A 685 24.86 33.59 -33.14
N ASP A 686 24.20 33.55 -34.31
CA ASP A 686 23.46 34.71 -34.87
C ASP A 686 21.97 34.75 -34.45
N GLY A 687 21.45 33.63 -33.95
CA GLY A 687 20.03 33.43 -33.62
C GLY A 687 19.07 33.56 -34.81
N ALA A 688 19.55 33.56 -36.06
CA ALA A 688 18.70 33.75 -37.24
C ALA A 688 17.76 32.56 -37.45
N GLU A 689 18.29 31.33 -37.36
CA GLU A 689 17.47 30.11 -37.38
C GLU A 689 16.55 30.03 -36.16
N LEU A 690 17.02 30.43 -34.98
CA LEU A 690 16.24 30.39 -33.74
C LEU A 690 14.96 31.23 -33.85
N ARG A 691 15.06 32.46 -34.36
CA ARG A 691 13.90 33.35 -34.58
C ARG A 691 12.93 32.76 -35.61
N ALA A 692 13.44 32.23 -36.73
CA ALA A 692 12.60 31.62 -37.75
C ALA A 692 11.84 30.37 -37.26
N VAL A 693 12.42 29.60 -36.33
CA VAL A 693 11.75 28.47 -35.68
C VAL A 693 10.75 28.95 -34.62
N GLU A 694 11.05 30.01 -33.87
CA GLU A 694 10.13 30.66 -32.92
C GLU A 694 8.86 31.19 -33.62
N ASP A 695 9.03 31.89 -34.74
CA ASP A 695 7.94 32.36 -35.60
C ASP A 695 7.09 31.17 -36.14
N ARG A 696 7.74 30.07 -36.55
CA ARG A 696 7.04 28.86 -37.05
C ARG A 696 6.29 28.11 -35.96
N VAL A 697 6.80 28.08 -34.73
CA VAL A 697 6.08 27.52 -33.57
C VAL A 697 4.78 28.30 -33.35
N ALA A 698 4.84 29.64 -33.35
CA ALA A 698 3.66 30.48 -33.19
C ALA A 698 2.62 30.28 -34.32
N GLU A 699 3.07 30.23 -35.59
CA GLU A 699 2.18 29.97 -36.75
C GLU A 699 1.45 28.61 -36.62
N LEU A 700 2.14 27.57 -36.16
CA LEU A 700 1.57 26.24 -35.98
C LEU A 700 0.61 26.17 -34.78
N GLU A 701 0.89 26.90 -33.69
CA GLU A 701 -0.01 27.00 -32.55
C GLU A 701 -1.31 27.74 -32.91
N GLU A 702 -1.22 28.84 -33.66
CA GLU A 702 -2.38 29.62 -34.15
C GLU A 702 -3.24 28.79 -35.11
N ARG A 703 -2.65 28.22 -36.17
CA ARG A 703 -3.35 27.35 -37.13
C ARG A 703 -4.05 26.16 -36.47
N MET A 704 -3.39 25.52 -35.48
CA MET A 704 -4.02 24.44 -34.74
C MET A 704 -5.13 24.91 -33.78
N ALA A 705 -5.11 26.16 -33.30
CA ALA A 705 -6.23 26.72 -32.55
C ALA A 705 -7.44 26.96 -33.49
N GLU A 706 -7.24 27.61 -34.63
CA GLU A 706 -8.27 27.83 -35.64
C GLU A 706 -8.94 26.51 -36.08
N ARG A 707 -8.12 25.49 -36.36
CA ARG A 707 -8.61 24.17 -36.80
C ARG A 707 -9.36 23.42 -35.69
N ARG A 708 -8.98 23.58 -34.42
CA ARG A 708 -9.75 23.01 -33.29
C ARG A 708 -11.13 23.66 -33.17
N ASP A 709 -11.21 24.98 -33.34
CA ASP A 709 -12.49 25.70 -33.32
C ASP A 709 -13.37 25.38 -34.55
N GLU A 710 -12.77 25.20 -35.74
CA GLU A 710 -13.47 24.70 -36.92
C GLU A 710 -14.05 23.30 -36.69
N LEU A 711 -13.23 22.36 -36.23
CA LEU A 711 -13.66 21.00 -35.91
C LEU A 711 -14.76 20.99 -34.82
N ALA A 712 -14.65 21.83 -33.79
CA ALA A 712 -15.67 21.93 -32.75
C ALA A 712 -17.02 22.43 -33.30
N ARG A 713 -17.00 23.44 -34.18
CA ARG A 713 -18.20 23.95 -34.87
C ARG A 713 -18.82 22.91 -35.80
N MET A 714 -18.01 22.11 -36.49
CA MET A 714 -18.47 21.00 -37.34
C MET A 714 -19.08 19.85 -36.50
N ASP A 715 -18.46 19.47 -35.38
CA ASP A 715 -18.94 18.37 -34.52
C ASP A 715 -20.25 18.77 -33.78
N GLU A 716 -20.38 20.04 -33.35
CA GLU A 716 -21.65 20.56 -32.81
C GLU A 716 -22.76 20.56 -33.87
N ARG A 717 -22.45 20.98 -35.11
CA ARG A 717 -23.38 20.90 -36.25
C ARG A 717 -23.83 19.45 -36.51
N LEU A 718 -22.88 18.51 -36.53
CA LEU A 718 -23.15 17.08 -36.72
C LEU A 718 -24.12 16.53 -35.68
N MET A 719 -23.95 16.90 -34.41
CA MET A 719 -24.86 16.45 -33.33
C MET A 719 -26.24 17.11 -33.43
N ARG A 720 -26.31 18.36 -33.89
CA ARG A 720 -27.56 19.15 -34.02
C ARG A 720 -28.43 18.70 -35.19
N GLU A 721 -27.82 18.29 -36.29
CA GLU A 721 -28.51 17.94 -37.55
C GLU A 721 -28.85 16.44 -37.68
N ARG A 722 -28.51 15.61 -36.69
CA ARG A 722 -28.86 14.18 -36.67
C ARG A 722 -30.39 13.94 -36.77
N PRO A 723 -30.87 13.12 -37.73
CA PRO A 723 -32.29 12.93 -37.96
C PRO A 723 -32.97 12.17 -36.82
N LYS A 724 -34.20 12.56 -36.49
CA LYS A 724 -35.00 11.99 -35.38
C LYS A 724 -35.40 10.52 -35.60
N ARG A 725 -35.37 10.05 -36.85
CA ARG A 725 -35.59 8.66 -37.25
C ARG A 725 -34.53 8.32 -38.29
N THR A 726 -33.99 7.11 -38.22
CA THR A 726 -33.11 6.60 -39.29
C THR A 726 -33.95 6.28 -40.52
N ARG A 727 -33.37 6.42 -41.71
CA ARG A 727 -34.02 6.00 -42.95
C ARG A 727 -34.53 4.56 -42.91
N SER A 728 -33.81 3.63 -42.27
CA SER A 728 -34.24 2.24 -42.12
C SER A 728 -35.56 2.07 -41.34
N ALA A 729 -35.89 3.00 -40.43
CA ALA A 729 -37.17 2.97 -39.71
C ALA A 729 -38.32 3.49 -40.59
N ILE A 730 -38.05 4.45 -41.48
CA ILE A 730 -39.01 4.98 -42.46
C ILE A 730 -39.27 3.93 -43.55
N ASP A 731 -38.21 3.37 -44.14
CA ASP A 731 -38.29 2.31 -45.16
C ASP A 731 -39.05 1.06 -44.63
N SER A 732 -38.92 0.75 -43.32
CA SER A 732 -39.65 -0.34 -42.66
C SER A 732 -41.14 -0.03 -42.44
N GLU A 733 -41.51 1.16 -41.95
CA GLU A 733 -42.92 1.59 -41.84
C GLU A 733 -43.58 1.62 -43.23
N MET A 734 -42.85 2.06 -44.26
CA MET A 734 -43.30 2.04 -45.65
C MET A 734 -43.42 0.63 -46.26
N LEU A 735 -42.75 -0.39 -45.71
CA LEU A 735 -42.95 -1.78 -46.13
C LEU A 735 -44.25 -2.34 -45.52
N GLN A 736 -44.40 -2.22 -44.19
CA GLN A 736 -45.60 -2.65 -43.46
C GLN A 736 -46.89 -2.02 -44.02
N LEU A 737 -46.84 -0.73 -44.37
CA LEU A 737 -47.97 -0.04 -44.99
C LEU A 737 -48.26 -0.52 -46.43
N ARG A 738 -47.26 -0.97 -47.20
CA ARG A 738 -47.48 -1.60 -48.51
C ARG A 738 -48.06 -3.01 -48.39
N GLU A 739 -47.68 -3.76 -47.37
CA GLU A 739 -48.21 -5.09 -47.06
C GLU A 739 -49.68 -4.97 -46.64
N ALA A 740 -50.00 -4.14 -45.64
CA ALA A 740 -51.38 -3.87 -45.22
C ALA A 740 -52.26 -3.29 -46.35
N ARG A 741 -51.65 -2.56 -47.31
CA ARG A 741 -52.34 -2.11 -48.54
C ARG A 741 -52.67 -3.26 -49.48
N ALA A 742 -51.75 -4.21 -49.66
CA ALA A 742 -51.95 -5.39 -50.49
C ALA A 742 -53.04 -6.30 -49.89
N GLU A 743 -52.98 -6.57 -48.59
CA GLU A 743 -53.99 -7.31 -47.83
C GLU A 743 -55.38 -6.67 -47.98
N ALA A 744 -55.50 -5.35 -47.81
CA ALA A 744 -56.78 -4.65 -47.94
C ALA A 744 -57.35 -4.69 -49.38
N LEU A 745 -56.49 -4.74 -50.40
CA LEU A 745 -56.90 -4.89 -51.80
C LEU A 745 -57.28 -6.33 -52.14
N GLU A 746 -56.54 -7.32 -51.63
CA GLU A 746 -56.87 -8.74 -51.78
C GLU A 746 -58.20 -9.05 -51.11
N ARG A 747 -58.39 -8.61 -49.85
CA ARG A 747 -59.65 -8.75 -49.11
C ARG A 747 -60.82 -8.06 -49.81
N HIS A 748 -60.63 -6.85 -50.35
CA HIS A 748 -61.64 -6.20 -51.19
C HIS A 748 -61.98 -7.03 -52.44
N GLY A 749 -60.99 -7.70 -53.04
CA GLY A 749 -61.16 -8.65 -54.14
C GLY A 749 -61.94 -9.90 -53.75
N GLU A 750 -61.66 -10.51 -52.60
CA GLU A 750 -62.43 -11.63 -52.04
C GLU A 750 -63.90 -11.24 -51.83
N LEU A 751 -64.14 -10.15 -51.10
CA LEU A 751 -65.48 -9.64 -50.79
C LEU A 751 -66.28 -9.35 -52.06
N THR A 752 -65.62 -8.79 -53.08
CA THR A 752 -66.23 -8.57 -54.40
C THR A 752 -66.71 -9.89 -55.01
N ARG A 753 -65.84 -10.91 -55.09
CA ARG A 753 -66.18 -12.24 -55.63
C ARG A 753 -67.29 -12.92 -54.83
N LEU A 754 -67.25 -12.82 -53.50
CA LEU A 754 -68.25 -13.43 -52.61
C LEU A 754 -69.63 -12.80 -52.81
N ARG A 755 -69.70 -11.46 -52.83
CA ARG A 755 -70.90 -10.70 -53.18
C ARG A 755 -71.46 -11.11 -54.54
N ASP A 756 -70.61 -11.19 -55.56
CA ASP A 756 -71.04 -11.56 -56.92
C ASP A 756 -71.56 -13.00 -56.99
N ALA A 757 -70.94 -13.94 -56.24
CA ALA A 757 -71.41 -15.31 -56.14
C ALA A 757 -72.77 -15.43 -55.41
N LEU A 758 -72.99 -14.66 -54.34
CA LEU A 758 -74.26 -14.60 -53.61
C LEU A 758 -75.38 -14.02 -54.49
N ALA A 759 -75.13 -12.87 -55.13
CA ALA A 759 -76.09 -12.21 -56.02
C ALA A 759 -76.38 -13.02 -57.30
N GLU A 760 -75.46 -13.87 -57.75
CA GLU A 760 -75.69 -14.86 -58.82
C GLU A 760 -76.56 -16.02 -58.33
N GLY A 761 -76.26 -16.59 -57.17
CA GLY A 761 -77.02 -17.69 -56.57
C GLY A 761 -78.47 -17.31 -56.27
N GLU A 762 -78.69 -16.13 -55.68
CA GLU A 762 -80.02 -15.59 -55.41
C GLU A 762 -80.84 -15.42 -56.70
N ARG A 763 -80.24 -14.85 -57.76
CA ARG A 763 -80.93 -14.61 -59.03
C ARG A 763 -81.38 -15.91 -59.70
N ARG A 764 -80.55 -16.95 -59.65
CA ARG A 764 -80.88 -18.30 -60.16
C ARG A 764 -82.03 -18.92 -59.36
N TYR A 765 -81.91 -18.95 -58.03
CA TYR A 765 -82.94 -19.52 -57.16
C TYR A 765 -84.29 -18.82 -57.36
N ARG A 766 -84.31 -17.48 -57.43
CA ARG A 766 -85.50 -16.69 -57.79
C ARG A 766 -86.08 -17.16 -59.13
N THR A 767 -85.27 -17.22 -60.18
CA THR A 767 -85.71 -17.61 -61.54
C THR A 767 -86.27 -19.04 -61.60
N GLU A 768 -85.71 -19.98 -60.83
CA GLU A 768 -86.10 -21.39 -60.86
C GLU A 768 -87.37 -21.70 -60.04
N HIS A 769 -87.53 -21.12 -58.84
CA HIS A 769 -88.60 -21.51 -57.90
C HIS A 769 -89.79 -20.53 -57.82
N GLN A 770 -89.55 -19.23 -58.00
CA GLN A 770 -90.57 -18.18 -57.86
C GLN A 770 -91.81 -18.35 -58.77
N PRO A 771 -91.68 -18.74 -60.06
CA PRO A 771 -92.85 -18.88 -60.94
C PRO A 771 -93.85 -19.94 -60.47
N ALA A 772 -93.37 -21.05 -59.90
CA ALA A 772 -94.23 -22.15 -59.46
C ALA A 772 -95.07 -21.77 -58.23
N ILE A 773 -94.47 -21.04 -57.28
CA ILE A 773 -95.13 -20.56 -56.06
C ILE A 773 -96.22 -19.54 -56.42
N LEU A 774 -95.88 -18.53 -57.23
CA LEU A 774 -96.84 -17.50 -57.67
C LEU A 774 -97.99 -18.09 -58.49
N ALA A 775 -97.72 -19.08 -59.35
CA ALA A 775 -98.75 -19.80 -60.08
C ALA A 775 -99.68 -20.64 -59.17
N SER A 776 -99.20 -21.10 -58.00
CA SER A 776 -100.08 -21.74 -56.99
C SER A 776 -100.92 -20.71 -56.25
N ALA A 777 -100.29 -19.63 -55.78
CA ALA A 777 -100.97 -18.54 -55.09
C ALA A 777 -102.09 -17.93 -55.96
N GLY A 778 -101.87 -17.76 -57.26
CA GLY A 778 -102.90 -17.34 -58.21
C GLY A 778 -104.14 -18.26 -58.21
N ARG A 779 -103.96 -19.59 -58.26
CA ARG A 779 -105.07 -20.57 -58.22
C ARG A 779 -105.86 -20.51 -56.90
N TRP A 780 -105.17 -20.30 -55.77
CA TRP A 780 -105.82 -20.09 -54.49
C TRP A 780 -106.66 -18.81 -54.48
N LEU A 781 -106.07 -17.70 -54.95
CA LEU A 781 -106.72 -16.39 -54.99
C LEU A 781 -107.93 -16.37 -55.95
N GLU A 782 -107.85 -17.05 -57.10
CA GLU A 782 -108.98 -17.25 -58.02
C GLU A 782 -110.12 -18.00 -57.34
N SER A 783 -109.82 -19.05 -56.58
CA SER A 783 -110.81 -19.84 -55.85
C SER A 783 -111.50 -19.06 -54.73
N ILE A 784 -110.72 -18.27 -53.97
CA ILE A 784 -111.22 -17.46 -52.85
C ILE A 784 -112.06 -16.27 -53.35
N THR A 785 -111.62 -15.60 -54.42
CA THR A 785 -112.20 -14.33 -54.88
C THR A 785 -113.31 -14.48 -55.92
N ALA A 786 -113.72 -15.72 -56.24
CA ALA A 786 -114.58 -16.08 -57.36
C ALA A 786 -114.05 -15.59 -58.74
N GLY A 787 -112.72 -15.59 -58.90
CA GLY A 787 -112.04 -15.17 -60.13
C GLY A 787 -112.11 -13.68 -60.44
N ARG A 788 -112.29 -12.83 -59.41
CA ARG A 788 -112.00 -11.37 -59.46
C ARG A 788 -110.49 -11.12 -59.59
N TYR A 789 -109.67 -11.92 -58.90
CA TYR A 789 -108.21 -11.88 -58.96
C TYR A 789 -107.68 -13.27 -59.28
N ARG A 790 -106.67 -13.40 -60.17
CA ARG A 790 -106.30 -14.71 -60.74
C ARG A 790 -104.81 -15.04 -60.84
N THR A 791 -103.99 -14.06 -61.19
CA THR A 791 -102.55 -14.25 -61.38
C THR A 791 -101.80 -13.31 -60.46
N LEU A 792 -100.83 -13.82 -59.72
CA LEU A 792 -99.84 -13.03 -58.99
C LEU A 792 -98.54 -13.02 -59.79
N ALA A 793 -97.92 -11.85 -59.91
CA ALA A 793 -96.65 -11.64 -60.61
C ALA A 793 -95.92 -10.46 -59.97
N PHE A 794 -94.60 -10.37 -60.14
CA PHE A 794 -93.87 -9.15 -59.83
C PHE A 794 -93.87 -8.22 -61.05
N SER A 795 -93.82 -6.90 -60.82
CA SER A 795 -93.82 -5.91 -61.88
C SER A 795 -92.59 -6.07 -62.80
N PRO A 796 -92.74 -6.05 -64.13
CA PRO A 796 -91.60 -6.11 -65.04
C PRO A 796 -90.78 -4.81 -65.04
N ASP A 797 -91.39 -3.68 -64.68
CA ASP A 797 -90.86 -2.33 -64.90
C ASP A 797 -89.88 -1.87 -63.80
N GLY A 798 -89.10 -2.80 -63.23
CA GLY A 798 -88.08 -2.55 -62.19
C GLY A 798 -86.79 -1.91 -62.71
N GLU A 799 -86.87 -0.90 -63.58
CA GLU A 799 -85.70 -0.21 -64.09
C GLU A 799 -85.07 0.70 -63.01
N GLY A 800 -83.75 0.57 -62.81
CA GLY A 800 -82.97 1.45 -61.92
C GLY A 800 -82.62 0.88 -60.53
N GLY A 801 -83.08 -0.32 -60.19
CA GLY A 801 -82.69 -1.01 -58.95
C GLY A 801 -83.58 -0.74 -57.73
N GLU A 802 -84.69 -0.03 -57.90
CA GLU A 802 -85.82 -0.14 -56.97
C GLU A 802 -86.45 -1.54 -57.12
N ARG A 803 -86.96 -2.14 -56.03
CA ARG A 803 -87.45 -3.52 -56.05
C ARG A 803 -88.72 -3.61 -56.91
N ALA A 804 -88.81 -4.66 -57.72
CA ALA A 804 -89.98 -4.95 -58.54
C ALA A 804 -91.18 -5.28 -57.63
N GLY A 805 -92.21 -4.44 -57.62
CA GLY A 805 -93.32 -4.60 -56.68
C GLY A 805 -94.27 -5.77 -56.99
N LEU A 806 -94.93 -6.32 -55.98
CA LEU A 806 -95.87 -7.44 -56.16
C LEU A 806 -97.22 -6.95 -56.73
N CYS A 807 -97.67 -7.58 -57.82
CA CYS A 807 -98.89 -7.23 -58.56
C CYS A 807 -99.85 -8.41 -58.72
N VAL A 808 -101.15 -8.11 -58.83
CA VAL A 808 -102.23 -9.07 -59.05
C VAL A 808 -103.07 -8.70 -60.28
N MET A 809 -103.36 -9.68 -61.14
CA MET A 809 -104.26 -9.49 -62.28
C MET A 809 -105.72 -9.41 -61.81
N SER A 810 -106.30 -8.22 -61.91
CA SER A 810 -107.69 -7.92 -61.58
C SER A 810 -108.59 -7.99 -62.80
N ARG A 811 -109.67 -8.77 -62.71
CA ARG A 811 -110.72 -8.87 -63.74
C ARG A 811 -111.54 -7.59 -63.90
N GLU A 812 -111.67 -6.82 -62.82
CA GLU A 812 -112.45 -5.56 -62.80
C GLU A 812 -111.65 -4.40 -63.41
N ALA A 813 -110.33 -4.36 -63.19
CA ALA A 813 -109.44 -3.36 -63.78
C ALA A 813 -108.93 -3.74 -65.19
N GLY A 814 -109.09 -5.00 -65.60
CA GLY A 814 -108.65 -5.50 -66.91
C GLY A 814 -107.13 -5.69 -67.05
N GLY A 815 -106.38 -5.68 -65.95
CA GLY A 815 -104.91 -5.71 -65.96
C GLY A 815 -104.31 -5.99 -64.58
N PHE A 816 -102.99 -5.83 -64.47
CA PHE A 816 -102.27 -5.95 -63.20
C PHE A 816 -102.46 -4.69 -62.34
N VAL A 817 -102.66 -4.89 -61.04
CA VAL A 817 -102.79 -3.86 -60.00
C VAL A 817 -101.78 -4.19 -58.89
N PRO A 818 -101.05 -3.21 -58.31
CA PRO A 818 -100.18 -3.44 -57.17
C PRO A 818 -100.91 -4.09 -55.99
N CYS A 819 -100.21 -4.88 -55.18
CA CYS A 819 -100.74 -5.48 -53.95
C CYS A 819 -100.71 -4.52 -52.74
N GLU A 820 -99.93 -3.45 -52.84
CA GLU A 820 -100.00 -2.25 -51.99
C GLU A 820 -101.34 -1.48 -52.20
N PRO A 821 -101.61 -0.37 -51.47
CA PRO A 821 -102.78 0.46 -51.73
C PRO A 821 -102.86 0.86 -53.23
N PRO A 822 -104.02 0.72 -53.88
CA PRO A 822 -105.37 0.85 -53.30
C PRO A 822 -106.09 -0.46 -52.90
N LEU A 823 -105.44 -1.63 -52.89
CA LEU A 823 -106.16 -2.86 -52.52
C LEU A 823 -106.68 -2.83 -51.08
N SER A 824 -107.98 -3.15 -50.93
CA SER A 824 -108.62 -3.24 -49.62
C SER A 824 -107.90 -4.25 -48.71
N ARG A 825 -107.85 -3.96 -47.40
CA ARG A 825 -107.21 -4.83 -46.40
C ARG A 825 -107.65 -6.29 -46.50
N GLY A 826 -108.95 -6.55 -46.69
CA GLY A 826 -109.47 -7.91 -46.86
C GLY A 826 -108.88 -8.64 -48.07
N VAL A 827 -108.67 -7.95 -49.20
CA VAL A 827 -108.01 -8.55 -50.39
C VAL A 827 -106.52 -8.77 -50.13
N ARG A 828 -105.85 -7.86 -49.42
CA ARG A 828 -104.46 -8.04 -49.01
C ARG A 828 -104.28 -9.25 -48.08
N GLU A 829 -105.17 -9.47 -47.11
CA GLU A 829 -105.24 -10.68 -46.28
C GLU A 829 -105.44 -11.96 -47.11
N GLN A 830 -106.21 -11.91 -48.22
CA GLN A 830 -106.40 -13.05 -49.14
C GLN A 830 -105.17 -13.34 -50.01
N VAL A 831 -104.47 -12.30 -50.50
CA VAL A 831 -103.20 -12.45 -51.24
C VAL A 831 -102.15 -13.12 -50.34
N HIS A 832 -102.05 -12.68 -49.08
CA HIS A 832 -101.12 -13.27 -48.10
C HIS A 832 -101.42 -14.75 -47.82
N LEU A 833 -102.69 -15.07 -47.56
CA LEU A 833 -103.12 -16.46 -47.37
C LEU A 833 -102.80 -17.31 -48.61
N ALA A 834 -103.09 -16.81 -49.80
CA ALA A 834 -102.84 -17.50 -51.06
C ALA A 834 -101.34 -17.72 -51.32
N LEU A 835 -100.48 -16.75 -51.00
CA LEU A 835 -99.02 -16.87 -51.11
C LEU A 835 -98.48 -17.94 -50.15
N ARG A 836 -98.81 -17.88 -48.86
CA ARG A 836 -98.37 -18.91 -47.89
C ARG A 836 -98.90 -20.29 -48.27
N LEU A 837 -100.14 -20.42 -48.74
CA LEU A 837 -100.66 -21.69 -49.26
C LEU A 837 -99.97 -22.15 -50.56
N GLY A 838 -99.45 -21.23 -51.37
CA GLY A 838 -98.62 -21.53 -52.54
C GLY A 838 -97.22 -22.02 -52.18
N VAL A 839 -96.59 -21.41 -51.17
CA VAL A 839 -95.32 -21.90 -50.59
C VAL A 839 -95.54 -23.27 -49.92
N ALA A 840 -96.68 -23.49 -49.27
CA ALA A 840 -97.04 -24.78 -48.68
C ALA A 840 -97.25 -25.88 -49.73
N GLU A 841 -97.79 -25.56 -50.91
CA GLU A 841 -97.85 -26.50 -52.05
C GLU A 841 -96.45 -26.78 -52.65
N ALA A 842 -95.55 -25.79 -52.66
CA ALA A 842 -94.19 -25.94 -53.18
C ALA A 842 -93.28 -26.74 -52.23
N ALA A 843 -93.37 -26.51 -50.92
CA ALA A 843 -92.66 -27.29 -49.90
C ALA A 843 -93.17 -28.75 -49.79
N ASP A 844 -94.46 -28.97 -50.08
CA ASP A 844 -95.03 -30.31 -50.25
C ASP A 844 -94.59 -31.04 -51.54
N ALA A 845 -93.88 -30.38 -52.47
CA ALA A 845 -93.55 -30.97 -53.77
C ALA A 845 -92.56 -32.14 -53.62
N GLY A 846 -92.97 -33.33 -54.08
CA GLY A 846 -92.20 -34.56 -53.85
C GLY A 846 -92.20 -35.03 -52.39
N GLN A 847 -93.08 -34.48 -51.54
CA GLN A 847 -93.29 -34.85 -50.14
C GLN A 847 -94.70 -35.38 -49.91
N GLU A 848 -95.01 -35.74 -48.67
CA GLU A 848 -96.39 -36.00 -48.23
C GLU A 848 -96.95 -34.73 -47.57
N PRO A 849 -98.17 -34.27 -47.93
CA PRO A 849 -98.68 -32.99 -47.43
C PRO A 849 -98.84 -32.97 -45.92
N LEU A 850 -98.27 -31.96 -45.27
CA LEU A 850 -98.37 -31.77 -43.82
C LEU A 850 -99.71 -31.12 -43.42
N PRO A 851 -100.21 -31.35 -42.18
CA PRO A 851 -101.41 -30.70 -41.69
C PRO A 851 -101.32 -29.18 -41.76
N LEU A 852 -102.44 -28.54 -42.10
CA LEU A 852 -102.59 -27.08 -42.17
C LEU A 852 -103.36 -26.58 -40.95
N LEU A 853 -102.84 -25.59 -40.24
CA LEU A 853 -103.47 -25.00 -39.05
C LEU A 853 -103.96 -23.58 -39.38
N LEU A 854 -105.28 -23.37 -39.39
CA LEU A 854 -105.94 -22.09 -39.66
C LEU A 854 -106.50 -21.54 -38.34
N ASP A 855 -105.85 -20.57 -37.72
CA ASP A 855 -106.23 -20.03 -36.41
C ASP A 855 -106.80 -18.62 -36.53
N GLU A 856 -108.12 -18.45 -36.33
CA GLU A 856 -108.88 -17.19 -36.55
C GLU A 856 -108.70 -16.55 -37.95
N ALA A 857 -108.12 -17.26 -38.92
CA ALA A 857 -107.72 -16.72 -40.23
C ALA A 857 -108.86 -16.10 -41.06
N LEU A 858 -110.12 -16.40 -40.72
CA LEU A 858 -111.30 -16.06 -41.52
C LEU A 858 -112.22 -15.01 -40.87
N VAL A 859 -111.87 -14.49 -39.69
CA VAL A 859 -112.75 -13.65 -38.86
C VAL A 859 -113.12 -12.32 -39.52
N HIS A 860 -112.23 -11.72 -40.32
CA HIS A 860 -112.48 -10.45 -41.02
C HIS A 860 -113.09 -10.62 -42.43
N TRP A 861 -113.41 -11.84 -42.85
CA TRP A 861 -113.83 -12.13 -44.24
C TRP A 861 -115.36 -12.18 -44.36
N ASP A 862 -115.88 -11.79 -45.52
CA ASP A 862 -117.30 -11.98 -45.87
C ASP A 862 -117.64 -13.43 -46.26
N GLU A 863 -118.94 -13.75 -46.25
CA GLU A 863 -119.47 -15.10 -46.50
C GLU A 863 -119.13 -15.62 -47.91
N GLU A 864 -119.08 -14.75 -48.93
CA GLU A 864 -118.71 -15.12 -50.29
C GLU A 864 -117.27 -15.64 -50.35
N ARG A 865 -116.33 -14.94 -49.72
CA ARG A 865 -114.91 -15.33 -49.65
C ARG A 865 -114.68 -16.55 -48.77
N ARG A 866 -115.39 -16.67 -47.64
CA ARG A 866 -115.35 -17.88 -46.80
C ARG A 866 -115.84 -19.10 -47.60
N ALA A 867 -116.96 -18.98 -48.32
CA ALA A 867 -117.47 -20.03 -49.21
C ALA A 867 -116.53 -20.32 -50.40
N GLY A 868 -115.83 -19.32 -50.94
CA GLY A 868 -114.74 -19.49 -51.91
C GLY A 868 -113.61 -20.37 -51.37
N LEU A 869 -113.09 -20.01 -50.20
CA LEU A 869 -112.04 -20.77 -49.53
C LEU A 869 -112.49 -22.18 -49.13
N TYR A 870 -113.68 -22.37 -48.55
CA TYR A 870 -114.14 -23.69 -48.13
C TYR A 870 -114.22 -24.67 -49.31
N ARG A 871 -114.65 -24.22 -50.50
CA ARG A 871 -114.60 -25.03 -51.73
C ARG A 871 -113.15 -25.42 -52.09
N ALA A 872 -112.22 -24.48 -52.00
CA ALA A 872 -110.79 -24.71 -52.28
C ALA A 872 -110.11 -25.66 -51.28
N LEU A 873 -110.46 -25.54 -49.99
CA LEU A 873 -110.00 -26.40 -48.89
C LEU A 873 -110.58 -27.81 -49.03
N ARG A 874 -111.91 -27.95 -49.19
CA ARG A 874 -112.60 -29.24 -49.39
C ARG A 874 -112.03 -30.02 -50.57
N THR A 875 -111.71 -29.34 -51.67
CA THR A 875 -111.09 -29.94 -52.87
C THR A 875 -109.70 -30.55 -52.59
N ARG A 876 -108.94 -30.00 -51.64
CA ARG A 876 -107.58 -30.46 -51.26
C ARG A 876 -107.55 -31.37 -50.03
N ALA A 877 -108.59 -31.35 -49.21
CA ALA A 877 -108.80 -32.29 -48.11
C ALA A 877 -109.37 -33.64 -48.60
N ALA A 878 -110.12 -33.62 -49.72
CA ALA A 878 -110.67 -34.81 -50.35
C ALA A 878 -109.59 -35.82 -50.79
N VAL A 879 -109.89 -37.12 -50.63
CA VAL A 879 -109.01 -38.22 -51.04
C VAL A 879 -109.17 -38.47 -52.54
N SER A 880 -108.16 -38.13 -53.34
CA SER A 880 -108.19 -38.26 -54.80
C SER A 880 -107.42 -39.51 -55.27
N GLY A 881 -108.10 -40.65 -55.22
CA GLY A 881 -107.63 -41.92 -55.81
C GLY A 881 -106.25 -42.38 -55.30
N SER A 882 -105.39 -42.80 -56.24
CA SER A 882 -104.09 -43.42 -55.97
C SER A 882 -102.98 -42.47 -55.45
N ARG A 883 -103.32 -41.23 -55.06
CA ARG A 883 -102.35 -40.23 -54.55
C ARG A 883 -102.21 -40.18 -53.02
N GLY A 884 -102.92 -41.04 -52.29
CA GLY A 884 -102.90 -41.12 -50.83
C GLY A 884 -103.90 -40.16 -50.16
N PRO A 885 -103.82 -39.99 -48.83
CA PRO A 885 -104.75 -39.14 -48.09
C PRO A 885 -104.57 -37.66 -48.46
N GLY A 886 -105.70 -36.96 -48.67
CA GLY A 886 -105.73 -35.51 -48.82
C GLY A 886 -105.21 -34.78 -47.58
N ARG A 887 -104.83 -33.51 -47.76
CA ARG A 887 -104.21 -32.68 -46.70
C ARG A 887 -105.18 -32.51 -45.53
N GLN A 888 -104.75 -32.85 -44.32
CA GLN A 888 -105.54 -32.59 -43.11
C GLN A 888 -105.55 -31.09 -42.79
N ILE A 889 -106.71 -30.56 -42.41
CA ILE A 889 -106.88 -29.15 -42.06
C ILE A 889 -107.47 -29.06 -40.65
N PHE A 890 -106.87 -28.25 -39.79
CA PHE A 890 -107.44 -27.84 -38.50
C PHE A 890 -107.83 -26.38 -38.60
N LEU A 891 -109.08 -26.04 -38.28
CA LEU A 891 -109.60 -24.67 -38.23
C LEU A 891 -109.96 -24.33 -36.78
N PHE A 892 -109.23 -23.40 -36.18
CA PHE A 892 -109.43 -22.95 -34.81
C PHE A 892 -110.20 -21.64 -34.80
N THR A 893 -111.28 -21.56 -34.01
CA THR A 893 -111.97 -20.28 -33.79
C THR A 893 -112.66 -20.16 -32.43
N CYS A 894 -112.71 -18.94 -31.88
CA CYS A 894 -113.55 -18.59 -30.74
C CYS A 894 -114.97 -18.12 -31.14
N HIS A 895 -115.25 -18.02 -32.44
CA HIS A 895 -116.53 -17.57 -32.97
C HIS A 895 -117.44 -18.74 -33.34
N ALA A 896 -118.36 -19.10 -32.44
CA ALA A 896 -119.32 -20.20 -32.67
C ALA A 896 -120.03 -20.16 -34.04
N PRO A 897 -120.55 -19.01 -34.56
CA PRO A 897 -121.20 -19.00 -35.87
C PRO A 897 -120.26 -19.41 -37.03
N LEU A 898 -118.97 -19.11 -36.93
CA LEU A 898 -117.96 -19.48 -37.93
C LEU A 898 -117.56 -20.95 -37.80
N ALA A 899 -117.54 -21.50 -36.58
CA ALA A 899 -117.41 -22.94 -36.36
C ALA A 899 -118.61 -23.70 -36.96
N ASP A 900 -119.84 -23.26 -36.67
CA ASP A 900 -121.08 -23.87 -37.17
C ASP A 900 -121.17 -23.78 -38.71
N GLU A 901 -120.64 -22.72 -39.32
CA GLU A 901 -120.55 -22.54 -40.77
C GLU A 901 -119.50 -23.47 -41.40
N ALA A 902 -118.28 -23.51 -40.86
CA ALA A 902 -117.19 -24.35 -41.34
C ALA A 902 -117.51 -25.85 -41.21
N GLU A 903 -118.11 -26.25 -40.08
CA GLU A 903 -118.57 -27.62 -39.81
C GLU A 903 -119.51 -28.13 -40.91
N ARG A 904 -120.54 -27.34 -41.26
CA ARG A 904 -121.51 -27.66 -42.32
C ARG A 904 -120.92 -27.57 -43.73
N ALA A 905 -120.05 -26.60 -44.01
CA ALA A 905 -119.49 -26.40 -45.35
C ALA A 905 -118.41 -27.43 -45.73
N LEU A 906 -117.65 -27.90 -44.73
CA LEU A 906 -116.48 -28.77 -44.92
C LEU A 906 -116.70 -30.24 -44.51
N GLU A 907 -117.88 -30.58 -43.97
CA GLU A 907 -118.17 -31.90 -43.39
C GLU A 907 -117.13 -32.28 -42.30
N ALA A 908 -116.82 -31.30 -41.44
CA ALA A 908 -115.70 -31.36 -40.51
C ALA A 908 -116.06 -32.01 -39.17
N LEU A 909 -115.06 -32.59 -38.51
CA LEU A 909 -115.17 -33.04 -37.12
C LEU A 909 -115.04 -31.85 -36.16
N ARG A 910 -116.08 -31.56 -35.39
CA ARG A 910 -116.06 -30.54 -34.34
C ARG A 910 -115.39 -31.03 -33.05
N ILE A 911 -114.59 -30.16 -32.43
CA ILE A 911 -114.03 -30.33 -31.08
C ILE A 911 -114.26 -29.02 -30.31
N ASP A 912 -115.08 -29.04 -29.27
CA ASP A 912 -115.23 -27.94 -28.30
C ASP A 912 -114.30 -28.16 -27.08
N LEU A 913 -113.69 -27.09 -26.54
CA LEU A 913 -112.64 -27.15 -25.50
C LEU A 913 -113.02 -26.56 -24.12
#